data_AF-A0AAE9Z9K6-F1
#
_entry.id   AF-A0AAE9Z9K6-F1
#
_cell.length_a   1.000
_cell.length_b   1.000
_cell.length_c   1.000
_cell.angle_alpha   90.00
_cell.angle_beta   90.00
_cell.angle_gamma   90.00
#
_symmetry.space_group_name_H-M   'P 1'
#
loop_
_entity.id
_entity.type
_entity.pdbx_description
1 polymer ?
#
loop_
_entity_poly.entity_id
_entity_poly.type
_entity_poly.pdbx_seq_one_letter_code
_entity_poly.pdbx_strand_id
1 'polypeptide(L)'
;MNIKVGKWLIDEQSHGLVDGDEKIELNLAAFKLLQLFISCPGEIIPLAKIKEQVWETEFTTDNLVYQTIRALRKALEGDSGESYIKTVPRHGYQLVVEIEEVMPAVVDNAETAVATETITEKTITGKTMEKTVFSLSGVLLGLAIILLFLLVLTQIFWPTTDTIPESGGHLVLVNHNQEVAEPENQILERYYNKIARELNLDEIKLPDSTHLLANLNKLGDGKKLVVKLIPEQQAVLNLLFVGQPSRLAYLFIQPLNNLEHEQELAIISNQLSEVFHNPGLSQGNSGIAELLNGSREAKALASLSFDQPEPLAEARRLIEQSIEKNSLNEQQKKAKYYFMDALYSFYRIEYFDDQRLYLGVNHLLSKYNQSSYSVMAAAFYLANHDSVAIAFQLLEDLDQDPFITFIQGLFHLELDEDLPALNHFEKGYNRDKNFEDNTYFYLKSLILGKRRQELAAIYPGLKNEDYLATNIYYVFYDWLMINGNYPEAMKLLSHFSKELICDSDLYGNMALLNNSLLQFEQADKWQGQLAAIDNRNWRMPWLTYVRMLSDNNLSAYTSWYDNYRKNILGEDTFADPLILSFIAQLALGEFKQVNDELPLLTAADASFNSKTFIEIATAVIQADILRQQGQDEKLAGVLAPMEERVLAFDWDELSFINQVLGSYFTLYRNLTQAEVHLLDGCKKNPAICLGWQNIPLLTPVMQTDKLQQAQVKAKQLIEGSREQLDKLNEQITQQCKVAG
;
A
#
# COMPACT_ATOMS: atom_id res chain seq x y z
N MET A 1 16.48 13.18 -27.55
CA MET A 1 15.43 12.25 -28.01
C MET A 1 14.17 12.72 -27.31
N ASN A 2 13.08 13.04 -28.01
CA ASN A 2 11.88 13.53 -27.32
C ASN A 2 11.03 12.31 -26.97
N ILE A 3 11.18 11.85 -25.74
CA ILE A 3 10.40 10.71 -25.22
C ILE A 3 9.07 11.25 -24.73
N LYS A 4 7.98 10.58 -25.04
CA LYS A 4 6.66 10.87 -24.51
C LYS A 4 6.18 9.68 -23.68
N VAL A 5 5.66 9.94 -22.49
CA VAL A 5 5.07 8.94 -21.59
C VAL A 5 3.60 9.32 -21.40
N GLY A 6 2.69 8.58 -22.02
CA GLY A 6 1.27 8.91 -22.07
C GLY A 6 1.03 10.24 -22.77
N LYS A 7 0.44 11.20 -22.06
CA LYS A 7 0.26 12.58 -22.57
C LYS A 7 1.53 13.43 -22.46
N TRP A 8 2.49 13.05 -21.62
CA TRP A 8 3.61 13.90 -21.20
C TRP A 8 4.84 13.75 -22.10
N LEU A 9 5.31 14.84 -22.67
CA LEU A 9 6.63 14.94 -23.31
C LEU A 9 7.71 15.17 -22.24
N ILE A 10 8.76 14.37 -22.25
CA ILE A 10 9.86 14.44 -21.27
C ILE A 10 10.86 15.50 -21.69
N ASP A 11 11.03 16.52 -20.85
CA ASP A 11 12.05 17.56 -20.97
C ASP A 11 13.27 17.15 -20.13
N GLU A 12 14.26 16.53 -20.77
CA GLU A 12 15.48 16.09 -20.08
C GLU A 12 16.31 17.24 -19.50
N GLN A 13 16.23 18.46 -20.06
CA GLN A 13 17.06 19.57 -19.58
C GLN A 13 16.51 20.18 -18.29
N SER A 14 15.19 20.16 -18.11
CA SER A 14 14.54 20.66 -16.89
C SER A 14 14.01 19.55 -15.97
N HIS A 15 14.33 18.29 -16.26
CA HIS A 15 13.75 17.12 -15.57
C HIS A 15 12.21 17.18 -15.48
N GLY A 16 11.56 17.61 -16.56
CA GLY A 16 10.14 17.98 -16.56
C GLY A 16 9.25 17.12 -17.46
N LEU A 17 7.95 17.18 -17.20
CA LEU A 17 6.86 16.65 -18.03
C LEU A 17 6.15 17.82 -18.69
N VAL A 18 5.88 17.76 -19.99
CA VAL A 18 5.22 18.83 -20.77
C VAL A 18 4.07 18.28 -21.58
N ASP A 19 2.86 18.84 -21.44
CA ASP A 19 1.70 18.54 -22.27
C ASP A 19 0.99 19.85 -22.63
N GLY A 20 1.20 20.34 -23.86
CA GLY A 20 0.74 21.66 -24.28
C GLY A 20 1.36 22.80 -23.45
N ASP A 21 0.52 23.56 -22.74
CA ASP A 21 0.94 24.66 -21.83
C ASP A 21 1.21 24.16 -20.40
N GLU A 22 0.90 22.90 -20.09
CA GLU A 22 1.09 22.29 -18.77
C GLU A 22 2.53 21.77 -18.64
N LYS A 23 3.27 22.24 -17.63
CA LYS A 23 4.65 21.80 -17.32
C LYS A 23 4.80 21.42 -15.85
N ILE A 24 5.26 20.20 -15.60
CA ILE A 24 5.49 19.66 -14.25
C ILE A 24 6.97 19.29 -14.10
N GLU A 25 7.70 19.97 -13.23
CA GLU A 25 9.08 19.58 -12.88
C GLU A 25 9.10 18.42 -11.88
N LEU A 26 9.93 17.41 -12.15
CA LEU A 26 10.17 16.29 -11.25
C LEU A 26 11.43 16.55 -10.44
N ASN A 27 11.41 16.16 -9.16
CA ASN A 27 12.63 16.14 -8.36
C ASN A 27 13.61 15.07 -8.92
N LEU A 28 14.90 15.16 -8.61
CA LEU A 28 15.91 14.31 -9.24
C LEU A 28 15.65 12.82 -9.04
N ALA A 29 15.20 12.40 -7.85
CA ALA A 29 14.88 10.99 -7.57
C ALA A 29 13.66 10.51 -8.38
N ALA A 30 12.60 11.30 -8.47
CA ALA A 30 11.42 10.97 -9.28
C ALA A 30 11.73 11.01 -10.78
N PHE A 31 12.61 11.92 -11.23
CA PHE A 31 13.06 11.97 -12.62
C PHE A 31 13.96 10.78 -12.96
N LYS A 32 14.95 10.46 -12.11
CA LYS A 32 15.78 9.25 -12.26
C LYS A 32 14.93 7.98 -12.21
N LEU A 33 13.92 7.94 -11.35
CA LEU A 33 12.97 6.84 -11.28
C LEU A 33 12.12 6.76 -12.56
N LEU A 34 11.68 7.91 -13.10
CA LEU A 34 11.00 7.95 -14.39
C LEU A 34 11.92 7.52 -15.53
N GLN A 35 13.18 7.95 -15.56
CA GLN A 35 14.17 7.50 -16.52
C GLN A 35 14.43 6.00 -16.37
N LEU A 36 14.47 5.49 -15.14
CA LEU A 36 14.58 4.07 -14.85
C LEU A 36 13.37 3.31 -15.40
N PHE A 37 12.15 3.82 -15.20
CA PHE A 37 10.93 3.28 -15.81
C PHE A 37 10.90 3.39 -17.34
N ILE A 38 11.42 4.47 -17.91
CA ILE A 38 11.54 4.65 -19.36
C ILE A 38 12.59 3.70 -19.94
N SER A 39 13.68 3.46 -19.22
CA SER A 39 14.76 2.56 -19.61
C SER A 39 14.39 1.08 -19.42
N CYS A 40 13.37 0.82 -18.60
CA CYS A 40 12.78 -0.49 -18.33
C CYS A 40 11.26 -0.43 -18.61
N PRO A 41 10.85 -0.11 -19.85
CA PRO A 41 9.46 0.16 -20.18
C PRO A 41 8.61 -1.08 -19.93
N GLY A 42 7.56 -0.92 -19.12
CA GLY A 42 6.70 -2.04 -18.75
C GLY A 42 7.36 -3.10 -17.86
N GLU A 43 8.57 -2.91 -17.33
CA GLU A 43 9.17 -3.84 -16.36
C GLU A 43 8.78 -3.49 -14.92
N ILE A 44 8.69 -4.51 -14.07
CA ILE A 44 8.59 -4.31 -12.62
C ILE A 44 9.98 -4.16 -12.06
N ILE A 45 10.23 -2.98 -11.52
CA ILE A 45 11.52 -2.60 -10.99
C ILE A 45 11.46 -2.85 -9.48
N PRO A 46 12.22 -3.83 -8.96
CA PRO A 46 12.10 -4.19 -7.56
C PRO A 46 12.47 -3.05 -6.64
N LEU A 47 11.92 -3.02 -5.42
CA LEU A 47 12.27 -2.00 -4.44
C LEU A 47 13.79 -1.88 -4.25
N ALA A 48 14.48 -3.02 -4.16
CA ALA A 48 15.95 -3.07 -4.07
C ALA A 48 16.66 -2.52 -5.33
N LYS A 49 16.16 -2.80 -6.54
CA LYS A 49 16.71 -2.29 -7.81
C LYS A 49 16.42 -0.80 -7.99
N ILE A 50 15.24 -0.34 -7.58
CA ILE A 50 14.90 1.08 -7.53
C ILE A 50 15.84 1.79 -6.55
N LYS A 51 16.07 1.23 -5.36
CA LYS A 51 17.07 1.73 -4.40
C LYS A 51 18.45 1.84 -5.03
N GLU A 52 18.93 0.74 -5.61
CA GLU A 52 20.25 0.66 -6.24
C GLU A 52 20.41 1.64 -7.42
N GLN A 53 19.43 1.74 -8.33
CA GLN A 53 19.58 2.48 -9.59
C GLN A 53 19.23 3.97 -9.46
N VAL A 54 18.35 4.33 -8.52
CA VAL A 54 17.96 5.73 -8.32
C VAL A 54 18.87 6.42 -7.30
N TRP A 55 19.30 5.71 -6.25
CA TRP A 55 20.11 6.25 -5.15
C TRP A 55 21.54 5.72 -5.08
N GLU A 56 21.88 4.59 -5.72
CA GLU A 56 23.25 4.05 -5.81
C GLU A 56 23.92 3.76 -4.44
N THR A 57 23.14 3.57 -3.36
CA THR A 57 23.63 3.21 -2.01
C THR A 57 22.78 2.13 -1.32
N GLU A 58 23.36 1.39 -0.38
CA GLU A 58 22.69 0.28 0.34
C GLU A 58 21.79 0.72 1.50
N PHE A 59 21.72 2.01 1.83
CA PHE A 59 21.03 2.51 3.03
C PHE A 59 19.68 3.16 2.78
N THR A 60 19.17 3.16 1.54
CA THR A 60 17.85 3.71 1.24
C THR A 60 16.74 2.89 1.92
N THR A 61 15.89 3.56 2.69
CA THR A 61 14.72 2.91 3.32
C THR A 61 13.60 2.68 2.32
N ASP A 62 12.79 1.65 2.56
CA ASP A 62 11.62 1.32 1.73
C ASP A 62 10.62 2.49 1.66
N ASN A 63 10.50 3.26 2.75
CA ASN A 63 9.64 4.42 2.84
C ASN A 63 10.05 5.54 1.86
N LEU A 64 11.35 5.72 1.56
CA LEU A 64 11.78 6.71 0.54
C LEU A 64 11.18 6.38 -0.81
N VAL A 65 11.33 5.11 -1.16
CA VAL A 65 10.99 4.62 -2.48
C VAL A 65 9.49 4.79 -2.65
N TYR A 66 8.72 4.36 -1.64
CA TYR A 66 7.26 4.53 -1.60
C TYR A 66 6.84 5.98 -1.79
N GLN A 67 7.52 6.93 -1.14
CA GLN A 67 7.22 8.34 -1.28
C GLN A 67 7.62 8.91 -2.64
N THR A 68 8.74 8.48 -3.19
CA THR A 68 9.23 8.91 -4.52
C THR A 68 8.31 8.41 -5.62
N ILE A 69 7.76 7.21 -5.46
CA ILE A 69 6.75 6.67 -6.38
C ILE A 69 5.44 7.38 -6.23
N ARG A 70 4.94 7.60 -5.00
CA ARG A 70 3.74 8.39 -4.76
C ARG A 70 3.87 9.79 -5.36
N ALA A 71 5.07 10.35 -5.27
CA ALA A 71 5.43 11.63 -5.85
C ALA A 71 5.44 11.64 -7.38
N LEU A 72 5.95 10.57 -8.01
CA LEU A 72 5.99 10.43 -9.46
C LEU A 72 4.60 10.12 -10.04
N ARG A 73 3.81 9.26 -9.38
CA ARG A 73 2.39 9.03 -9.68
C ARG A 73 1.62 10.32 -9.71
N LYS A 74 1.68 11.09 -8.62
CA LYS A 74 0.95 12.35 -8.54
C LYS A 74 1.27 13.30 -9.69
N ALA A 75 2.52 13.32 -10.15
CA ALA A 75 2.96 14.15 -11.26
C ALA A 75 2.46 13.65 -12.63
N LEU A 76 2.41 12.34 -12.83
CA LEU A 76 1.99 11.74 -14.09
C LEU A 76 0.46 11.61 -14.21
N GLU A 77 -0.21 11.29 -13.11
CA GLU A 77 -1.61 10.86 -13.03
C GLU A 77 -2.57 12.01 -12.67
N GLY A 78 -2.11 13.01 -11.90
CA GLY A 78 -2.95 14.11 -11.41
C GLY A 78 -4.20 13.62 -10.68
N ASP A 79 -5.34 14.29 -10.89
CA ASP A 79 -6.66 13.90 -10.38
C ASP A 79 -7.47 13.06 -11.41
N SER A 80 -6.83 12.64 -12.51
CA SER A 80 -7.52 12.02 -13.66
C SER A 80 -8.03 10.60 -13.38
N GLY A 81 -7.47 9.92 -12.38
CA GLY A 81 -7.75 8.52 -12.09
C GLY A 81 -7.08 7.53 -13.05
N GLU A 82 -6.30 7.98 -14.03
CA GLU A 82 -5.46 7.10 -14.86
C GLU A 82 -4.19 6.71 -14.11
N SER A 83 -3.93 5.41 -13.98
CA SER A 83 -2.68 4.92 -13.36
C SER A 83 -1.55 4.92 -14.39
N TYR A 84 -0.48 5.67 -14.11
CA TYR A 84 0.77 5.67 -14.86
C TYR A 84 1.78 4.72 -14.24
N ILE A 85 1.82 4.61 -12.91
CA ILE A 85 2.71 3.68 -12.22
C ILE A 85 1.89 2.77 -11.34
N LYS A 86 2.00 1.46 -11.51
CA LYS A 86 1.28 0.49 -10.68
C LYS A 86 2.16 0.02 -9.52
N THR A 87 1.61 -0.03 -8.31
CA THR A 87 2.30 -0.66 -7.18
C THR A 87 2.12 -2.11 -7.44
N VAL A 88 3.21 -2.85 -7.37
CA VAL A 88 3.05 -4.27 -7.23
C VAL A 88 3.57 -4.68 -5.88
N PRO A 89 2.64 -5.04 -4.98
CA PRO A 89 2.99 -5.31 -3.60
C PRO A 89 4.16 -6.32 -3.51
N ARG A 90 5.00 -6.16 -2.49
CA ARG A 90 6.18 -7.00 -2.19
C ARG A 90 7.26 -7.17 -3.26
N HIS A 91 7.13 -6.55 -4.42
CA HIS A 91 8.09 -6.70 -5.51
C HIS A 91 8.65 -5.36 -5.92
N GLY A 92 7.80 -4.42 -6.30
CA GLY A 92 8.28 -3.13 -6.76
C GLY A 92 7.22 -2.40 -7.55
N TYR A 93 7.65 -1.70 -8.60
CA TYR A 93 6.81 -0.72 -9.28
C TYR A 93 7.02 -0.79 -10.77
N GLN A 94 6.01 -0.37 -11.53
CA GLN A 94 6.01 -0.51 -12.98
C GLN A 94 5.27 0.65 -13.63
N LEU A 95 5.83 1.19 -14.71
CA LEU A 95 5.16 2.16 -15.56
C LEU A 95 4.24 1.42 -16.54
N VAL A 96 2.95 1.79 -16.59
CA VAL A 96 1.88 1.06 -17.28
C VAL A 96 1.24 1.83 -18.44
N VAL A 97 1.87 2.93 -18.85
CA VAL A 97 1.39 3.81 -19.91
C VAL A 97 2.37 3.81 -21.07
N GLU A 98 1.86 3.96 -22.29
CA GLU A 98 2.64 3.92 -23.52
C GLU A 98 3.78 4.94 -23.54
N ILE A 99 4.94 4.50 -24.03
CA ILE A 99 6.11 5.35 -24.26
C ILE A 99 6.31 5.48 -25.77
N GLU A 100 6.27 6.72 -26.28
CA GLU A 100 6.50 7.02 -27.68
C GLU A 100 7.82 7.79 -27.85
N GLU A 101 8.68 7.34 -28.76
CA GLU A 101 9.78 8.17 -29.25
C GLU A 101 9.26 9.14 -30.32
N VAL A 102 9.17 10.42 -29.96
CA VAL A 102 8.77 11.47 -30.90
C VAL A 102 9.97 11.85 -31.75
N MET A 103 10.07 11.27 -32.94
CA MET A 103 11.00 11.75 -33.96
C MET A 103 10.57 13.14 -34.44
N PRO A 104 11.49 14.11 -34.60
CA PRO A 104 11.17 15.35 -35.27
C PRO A 104 10.75 15.02 -36.70
N ALA A 105 9.51 15.36 -37.05
CA ALA A 105 8.92 15.08 -38.35
C ALA A 105 9.76 15.68 -39.48
N VAL A 106 10.41 14.82 -40.27
CA VAL A 106 10.88 15.18 -41.60
C VAL A 106 9.67 15.13 -42.52
N VAL A 107 9.31 16.30 -43.03
CA VAL A 107 8.31 16.48 -44.07
C VAL A 107 8.88 15.95 -45.39
N ASP A 108 8.29 14.93 -46.00
CA ASP A 108 8.07 14.94 -47.46
C ASP A 108 6.98 13.99 -47.95
N ASN A 109 6.39 14.39 -49.07
CA ASN A 109 5.19 13.87 -49.72
C ASN A 109 5.43 12.69 -50.69
N ALA A 110 4.30 12.04 -51.02
CA ALA A 110 3.86 11.57 -52.36
C ALA A 110 3.76 10.06 -52.62
N GLU A 111 2.49 9.64 -52.74
CA GLU A 111 1.83 8.70 -53.69
C GLU A 111 2.67 7.76 -54.59
N THR A 112 2.21 6.51 -54.80
CA THR A 112 1.27 6.15 -55.89
C THR A 112 0.94 4.63 -55.88
N ALA A 113 -0.29 4.33 -56.33
CA ALA A 113 -1.02 3.07 -56.36
C ALA A 113 -0.57 2.01 -57.40
N VAL A 114 -1.18 0.80 -57.35
CA VAL A 114 -2.22 0.29 -58.30
C VAL A 114 -2.46 -1.22 -58.10
N ALA A 115 -3.75 -1.58 -58.26
CA ALA A 115 -4.43 -2.85 -58.05
C ALA A 115 -4.19 -3.96 -59.11
N THR A 116 -4.68 -5.19 -58.83
CA THR A 116 -5.82 -5.87 -59.52
C THR A 116 -5.80 -7.40 -59.33
N GLU A 117 -6.97 -7.93 -58.93
CA GLU A 117 -7.68 -9.22 -59.19
C GLU A 117 -7.02 -10.36 -60.02
N THR A 118 -7.46 -11.63 -60.11
CA THR A 118 -8.76 -12.33 -59.98
C THR A 118 -8.53 -13.87 -60.07
N ILE A 119 -9.36 -14.67 -59.37
CA ILE A 119 -10.05 -15.95 -59.74
C ILE A 119 -9.26 -17.15 -60.35
N THR A 120 -9.44 -18.36 -59.80
CA THR A 120 -10.09 -19.51 -60.50
C THR A 120 -10.34 -20.73 -59.62
N GLU A 121 -11.63 -21.01 -59.42
CA GLU A 121 -12.21 -22.27 -58.95
C GLU A 121 -12.40 -23.23 -60.14
N LYS A 122 -12.31 -24.55 -59.93
CA LYS A 122 -12.95 -25.51 -60.85
C LYS A 122 -13.32 -26.83 -60.18
N THR A 123 -14.60 -26.91 -59.81
CA THR A 123 -15.38 -28.13 -59.61
C THR A 123 -15.82 -28.68 -60.96
N ILE A 124 -15.70 -29.99 -61.22
CA ILE A 124 -16.61 -30.70 -62.15
C ILE A 124 -16.95 -32.08 -61.60
N THR A 125 -18.26 -32.30 -61.55
CA THR A 125 -19.04 -33.49 -61.22
C THR A 125 -19.11 -34.48 -62.39
N GLY A 126 -19.36 -35.77 -62.08
CA GLY A 126 -19.73 -36.75 -63.10
C GLY A 126 -20.24 -38.08 -62.54
N LYS A 127 -21.56 -38.29 -62.62
CA LYS A 127 -22.27 -39.60 -62.52
C LYS A 127 -21.70 -40.58 -63.57
N THR A 128 -21.80 -41.92 -63.47
CA THR A 128 -23.04 -42.71 -63.57
C THR A 128 -22.74 -44.20 -63.33
N MET A 129 -23.72 -44.93 -62.80
CA MET A 129 -23.72 -46.40 -62.62
C MET A 129 -23.71 -47.17 -63.94
N GLU A 130 -23.08 -48.35 -63.94
CA GLU A 130 -23.59 -49.52 -64.65
C GLU A 130 -23.16 -50.84 -63.95
N LYS A 131 -24.10 -51.80 -63.92
CA LYS A 131 -23.98 -53.11 -63.27
C LYS A 131 -23.36 -54.13 -64.23
N THR A 132 -22.56 -55.05 -63.72
CA THR A 132 -22.57 -56.43 -64.22
C THR A 132 -22.05 -57.41 -63.18
N VAL A 133 -22.77 -58.53 -63.10
CA VAL A 133 -22.63 -59.62 -62.14
C VAL A 133 -21.62 -60.63 -62.66
N PHE A 134 -20.68 -61.09 -61.83
CA PHE A 134 -20.17 -62.45 -61.96
C PHE A 134 -19.77 -63.03 -60.59
N SER A 135 -20.38 -64.17 -60.30
CA SER A 135 -20.13 -65.06 -59.18
C SER A 135 -18.82 -65.83 -59.41
N LEU A 136 -18.01 -66.03 -58.37
CA LEU A 136 -17.58 -67.37 -57.97
C LEU A 136 -16.99 -67.38 -56.55
N SER A 137 -17.59 -68.23 -55.74
CA SER A 137 -17.21 -68.68 -54.40
C SER A 137 -15.83 -69.33 -54.35
N GLY A 138 -15.08 -69.06 -53.27
CA GLY A 138 -13.92 -69.87 -52.88
C GLY A 138 -12.84 -69.18 -52.05
N VAL A 139 -12.91 -67.85 -51.85
CA VAL A 139 -11.88 -67.09 -51.11
C VAL A 139 -12.43 -66.41 -49.83
N LEU A 140 -13.76 -66.38 -49.67
CA LEU A 140 -14.45 -65.63 -48.60
C LEU A 140 -14.31 -66.22 -47.19
N LEU A 141 -14.02 -67.51 -47.02
CA LEU A 141 -13.89 -68.09 -45.67
C LEU A 141 -12.49 -67.89 -45.08
N GLY A 142 -11.44 -67.97 -45.90
CA GLY A 142 -10.08 -67.63 -45.50
C GLY A 142 -9.90 -66.14 -45.26
N LEU A 143 -10.49 -65.30 -46.12
CA LEU A 143 -10.53 -63.85 -45.91
C LEU A 143 -11.38 -63.46 -44.71
N ALA A 144 -12.50 -64.15 -44.41
CA ALA A 144 -13.29 -63.87 -43.22
C ALA A 144 -12.53 -64.22 -41.93
N ILE A 145 -11.74 -65.30 -41.91
CA ILE A 145 -10.93 -65.66 -40.74
C ILE A 145 -9.73 -64.72 -40.60
N ILE A 146 -9.10 -64.30 -41.70
CA ILE A 146 -8.03 -63.28 -41.69
C ILE A 146 -8.60 -61.91 -41.31
N LEU A 147 -9.80 -61.54 -41.77
CA LEU A 147 -10.51 -60.33 -41.34
C LEU A 147 -10.91 -60.42 -39.89
N LEU A 148 -11.38 -61.56 -39.38
CA LEU A 148 -11.73 -61.71 -37.97
C LEU A 148 -10.49 -61.69 -37.08
N PHE A 149 -9.38 -62.28 -37.54
CA PHE A 149 -8.09 -62.26 -36.85
C PHE A 149 -7.45 -60.86 -36.91
N LEU A 150 -7.57 -60.14 -38.03
CA LEU A 150 -7.23 -58.72 -38.12
C LEU A 150 -8.15 -57.86 -37.27
N LEU A 151 -9.45 -58.18 -37.16
CA LEU A 151 -10.43 -57.42 -36.38
C LEU A 151 -10.20 -57.63 -34.87
N VAL A 152 -9.81 -58.84 -34.46
CA VAL A 152 -9.38 -59.15 -33.09
C VAL A 152 -7.98 -58.57 -32.80
N LEU A 153 -7.04 -58.61 -33.74
CA LEU A 153 -5.74 -57.92 -33.62
C LEU A 153 -5.93 -56.41 -33.53
N THR A 154 -6.87 -55.82 -34.26
CA THR A 154 -7.24 -54.40 -34.07
C THR A 154 -7.89 -54.18 -32.71
N GLN A 155 -8.67 -55.10 -32.15
CA GLN A 155 -9.20 -54.93 -30.80
C GLN A 155 -8.14 -55.09 -29.68
N ILE A 156 -7.04 -55.79 -29.96
CA ILE A 156 -5.94 -56.03 -29.00
C ILE A 156 -4.81 -54.99 -29.14
N PHE A 157 -4.59 -54.44 -30.35
CA PHE A 157 -3.48 -53.53 -30.69
C PHE A 157 -3.90 -52.13 -31.17
N TRP A 158 -5.18 -51.84 -31.42
CA TRP A 158 -5.62 -50.45 -31.35
C TRP A 158 -5.64 -50.12 -29.86
N PRO A 159 -4.98 -49.04 -29.41
CA PRO A 159 -5.36 -48.50 -28.11
C PRO A 159 -6.88 -48.33 -28.21
N THR A 160 -7.62 -48.65 -27.14
CA THR A 160 -8.89 -47.97 -26.93
C THR A 160 -8.60 -46.53 -27.31
N THR A 161 -9.25 -46.00 -28.36
CA THR A 161 -9.39 -44.56 -28.40
C THR A 161 -10.00 -44.31 -27.05
N ASP A 162 -9.18 -43.80 -26.12
CA ASP A 162 -9.69 -43.12 -24.96
C ASP A 162 -10.72 -42.22 -25.59
N THR A 163 -11.99 -42.57 -25.41
CA THR A 163 -13.05 -41.63 -25.61
C THR A 163 -12.61 -40.52 -24.70
N ILE A 164 -12.05 -39.47 -25.30
CA ILE A 164 -11.68 -38.24 -24.63
C ILE A 164 -12.87 -37.97 -23.71
N PRO A 165 -12.70 -38.03 -22.38
CA PRO A 165 -13.81 -37.74 -21.48
C PRO A 165 -14.36 -36.39 -21.93
N GLU A 166 -15.70 -36.25 -22.03
CA GLU A 166 -16.33 -34.94 -22.24
C GLU A 166 -15.62 -33.92 -21.32
N SER A 167 -15.17 -32.79 -21.89
CA SER A 167 -14.25 -31.84 -21.24
C SER A 167 -14.64 -31.61 -19.77
N GLY A 168 -13.80 -32.08 -18.85
CA GLY A 168 -14.15 -32.16 -17.43
C GLY A 168 -14.10 -30.82 -16.69
N GLY A 169 -13.76 -29.73 -17.38
CA GLY A 169 -13.61 -28.40 -16.81
C GLY A 169 -12.92 -27.39 -17.73
N HIS A 170 -12.59 -26.24 -17.17
CA HIS A 170 -12.08 -25.08 -17.89
C HIS A 170 -10.69 -24.68 -17.41
N LEU A 171 -9.81 -24.32 -18.33
CA LEU A 171 -8.56 -23.61 -18.05
C LEU A 171 -8.81 -22.12 -18.28
N VAL A 172 -8.81 -21.33 -17.21
CA VAL A 172 -9.13 -19.90 -17.25
C VAL A 172 -7.84 -19.11 -17.12
N LEU A 173 -7.41 -18.49 -18.21
CA LEU A 173 -6.24 -17.64 -18.29
C LEU A 173 -6.67 -16.21 -17.99
N VAL A 174 -6.11 -15.64 -16.93
CA VAL A 174 -6.33 -14.23 -16.60
C VAL A 174 -5.20 -13.42 -17.22
N ASN A 175 -5.53 -12.63 -18.24
CA ASN A 175 -4.57 -11.75 -18.89
C ASN A 175 -4.08 -10.69 -17.90
N HIS A 176 -2.86 -10.24 -18.14
CA HIS A 176 -2.30 -9.10 -17.43
C HIS A 176 -2.51 -7.84 -18.27
N ASN A 177 -2.87 -6.73 -17.63
CA ASN A 177 -3.02 -5.43 -18.30
C ASN A 177 -1.67 -4.80 -18.68
N GLN A 178 -0.55 -5.51 -18.51
CA GLN A 178 0.80 -5.05 -18.79
C GLN A 178 1.49 -6.04 -19.73
N GLU A 179 2.41 -5.54 -20.56
CA GLU A 179 3.20 -6.38 -21.46
C GLU A 179 4.04 -7.39 -20.65
N VAL A 180 3.79 -8.68 -20.89
CA VAL A 180 4.60 -9.77 -20.34
C VAL A 180 5.82 -9.94 -21.22
N ALA A 181 7.02 -10.01 -20.64
CA ALA A 181 8.24 -10.16 -21.43
C ALA A 181 8.16 -11.43 -22.30
N GLU A 182 8.60 -11.35 -23.56
CA GLU A 182 8.54 -12.48 -24.53
C GLU A 182 9.06 -13.82 -23.97
N PRO A 183 10.18 -13.89 -23.23
CA PRO A 183 10.64 -15.14 -22.61
C PRO A 183 9.64 -15.71 -21.59
N GLU A 184 9.06 -14.86 -20.74
CA GLU A 184 8.05 -15.26 -19.76
C GLU A 184 6.77 -15.73 -20.46
N ASN A 185 6.35 -15.02 -21.50
CA ASN A 185 5.18 -15.38 -22.30
C ASN A 185 5.35 -16.75 -22.97
N GLN A 186 6.55 -17.10 -23.43
CA GLN A 186 6.86 -18.43 -23.98
C GLN A 186 6.84 -19.54 -22.92
N ILE A 187 7.31 -19.25 -21.70
CA ILE A 187 7.23 -20.19 -20.57
C ILE A 187 5.77 -20.42 -20.21
N LEU A 188 4.98 -19.35 -20.11
CA LEU A 188 3.56 -19.40 -19.81
C LEU A 188 2.77 -20.15 -20.88
N GLU A 189 2.95 -19.84 -22.16
CA GLU A 189 2.28 -20.55 -23.26
C GLU A 189 2.63 -22.04 -23.23
N ARG A 190 3.89 -22.42 -22.96
CA ARG A 190 4.27 -23.84 -22.84
C ARG A 190 3.59 -24.50 -21.64
N TYR A 191 3.57 -23.81 -20.50
CA TYR A 191 2.88 -24.26 -19.30
C TYR A 191 1.38 -24.47 -19.59
N TYR A 192 0.70 -23.46 -20.16
CA TYR A 192 -0.72 -23.49 -20.51
C TYR A 192 -1.05 -24.64 -21.46
N ASN A 193 -0.30 -24.74 -22.58
CA ASN A 193 -0.51 -25.78 -23.58
C ASN A 193 -0.31 -27.18 -23.00
N LYS A 194 0.63 -27.35 -22.06
CA LYS A 194 0.84 -28.63 -21.39
C LYS A 194 -0.31 -28.97 -20.46
N ILE A 195 -0.72 -28.05 -19.59
CA ILE A 195 -1.83 -28.25 -18.65
C ILE A 195 -3.15 -28.50 -19.40
N ALA A 196 -3.47 -27.68 -20.40
CA ALA A 196 -4.68 -27.82 -21.21
C ALA A 196 -4.75 -29.20 -21.88
N ARG A 197 -3.62 -29.69 -22.42
CA ARG A 197 -3.52 -30.99 -23.09
C ARG A 197 -3.58 -32.16 -22.10
N GLU A 198 -2.83 -32.11 -21.00
CA GLU A 198 -2.75 -33.20 -20.04
C GLU A 198 -4.05 -33.37 -19.23
N LEU A 199 -4.74 -32.27 -18.96
CA LEU A 199 -6.01 -32.27 -18.21
C LEU A 199 -7.25 -32.26 -19.11
N ASN A 200 -7.08 -32.13 -20.43
CA ASN A 200 -8.17 -32.07 -21.41
C ASN A 200 -9.21 -30.99 -21.06
N LEU A 201 -8.76 -29.73 -20.92
CA LEU A 201 -9.56 -28.59 -20.48
C LEU A 201 -9.91 -27.65 -21.62
N ASP A 202 -11.10 -27.05 -21.54
CA ASP A 202 -11.51 -25.98 -22.45
C ASP A 202 -10.88 -24.64 -22.02
N GLU A 203 -10.14 -24.02 -22.93
CA GLU A 203 -9.44 -22.75 -22.66
C GLU A 203 -10.39 -21.54 -22.71
N ILE A 204 -10.22 -20.65 -21.74
CA ILE A 204 -10.99 -19.41 -21.62
C ILE A 204 -10.04 -18.29 -21.23
N LYS A 205 -10.02 -17.20 -21.99
CA LYS A 205 -9.21 -16.02 -21.68
C LYS A 205 -10.10 -14.93 -21.07
N LEU A 206 -9.70 -14.41 -19.92
CA LEU A 206 -10.30 -13.25 -19.27
C LEU A 206 -9.35 -12.05 -19.38
N PRO A 207 -9.87 -10.82 -19.57
CA PRO A 207 -9.03 -9.63 -19.71
C PRO A 207 -8.30 -9.27 -18.43
N ASP A 208 -8.91 -9.49 -17.28
CA ASP A 208 -8.35 -9.22 -15.96
C ASP A 208 -9.02 -10.10 -14.88
N SER A 209 -8.62 -9.92 -13.63
CA SER A 209 -9.25 -10.58 -12.48
C SER A 209 -10.50 -9.87 -11.96
N THR A 210 -10.97 -8.81 -12.63
CA THR A 210 -12.14 -8.04 -12.20
C THR A 210 -13.38 -8.91 -12.37
N HIS A 211 -14.17 -9.06 -11.30
CA HIS A 211 -15.34 -9.96 -11.28
C HIS A 211 -15.03 -11.41 -11.67
N LEU A 212 -13.80 -11.89 -11.38
CA LEU A 212 -13.35 -13.26 -11.61
C LEU A 212 -14.43 -14.29 -11.20
N LEU A 213 -14.92 -14.25 -9.96
CA LEU A 213 -15.90 -15.25 -9.49
C LEU A 213 -17.20 -15.24 -10.30
N ALA A 214 -17.70 -14.05 -10.65
CA ALA A 214 -18.89 -13.93 -11.49
C ALA A 214 -18.65 -14.48 -12.91
N ASN A 215 -17.45 -14.31 -13.46
CA ASN A 215 -17.06 -14.89 -14.74
C ASN A 215 -16.93 -16.41 -14.66
N LEU A 216 -16.33 -16.95 -13.60
CA LEU A 216 -16.25 -18.40 -13.38
C LEU A 216 -17.63 -19.04 -13.21
N ASN A 217 -18.56 -18.34 -12.57
CA ASN A 217 -19.94 -18.82 -12.41
C ASN A 217 -20.69 -18.97 -13.73
N LYS A 218 -20.32 -18.23 -14.78
CA LYS A 218 -20.89 -18.38 -16.12
C LYS A 218 -20.46 -19.68 -16.80
N LEU A 219 -19.43 -20.35 -16.28
CA LEU A 219 -18.86 -21.58 -16.83
C LEU A 219 -19.52 -22.85 -16.26
N GLY A 220 -20.63 -22.71 -15.54
CA GLY A 220 -21.41 -23.86 -15.02
C GLY A 220 -20.74 -24.54 -13.83
N ASP A 221 -21.05 -25.81 -13.59
CA ASP A 221 -20.60 -26.56 -12.41
C ASP A 221 -19.23 -27.23 -12.55
N GLY A 222 -18.63 -27.22 -13.74
CA GLY A 222 -17.34 -27.84 -14.02
C GLY A 222 -16.20 -27.30 -13.15
N LYS A 223 -15.09 -28.03 -13.06
CA LYS A 223 -13.89 -27.52 -12.38
C LYS A 223 -13.28 -26.40 -13.23
N LYS A 224 -12.81 -25.31 -12.61
CA LYS A 224 -12.13 -24.20 -13.31
C LYS A 224 -10.74 -24.04 -12.73
N LEU A 225 -9.71 -24.35 -13.49
CA LEU A 225 -8.34 -24.04 -13.14
C LEU A 225 -8.02 -22.64 -13.64
N VAL A 226 -8.00 -21.66 -12.75
CA VAL A 226 -7.56 -20.30 -13.05
C VAL A 226 -6.05 -20.25 -12.96
N VAL A 227 -5.44 -19.69 -13.98
CA VAL A 227 -4.01 -19.45 -14.03
C VAL A 227 -3.80 -17.96 -14.28
N LYS A 228 -3.11 -17.32 -13.34
CA LYS A 228 -2.81 -15.89 -13.37
C LYS A 228 -1.31 -15.70 -13.17
N LEU A 229 -0.66 -14.98 -14.06
CA LEU A 229 0.70 -14.50 -13.82
C LEU A 229 0.66 -13.46 -12.68
N ILE A 230 1.59 -13.58 -11.73
CA ILE A 230 1.97 -12.50 -10.82
C ILE A 230 3.35 -12.06 -11.29
N PRO A 231 3.41 -11.13 -12.28
CA PRO A 231 4.66 -10.77 -12.96
C PRO A 231 5.80 -10.44 -12.01
N GLU A 232 5.43 -9.93 -10.85
CA GLU A 232 6.35 -9.23 -9.99
C GLU A 232 7.06 -10.18 -9.06
N GLN A 233 6.36 -11.23 -8.61
CA GLN A 233 6.98 -12.39 -7.95
C GLN A 233 7.60 -13.36 -8.93
N GLN A 234 7.58 -13.06 -10.23
CA GLN A 234 8.03 -13.96 -11.28
C GLN A 234 7.41 -15.35 -11.09
N ALA A 235 6.10 -15.39 -10.86
CA ALA A 235 5.40 -16.58 -10.46
C ALA A 235 4.00 -16.68 -11.08
N VAL A 236 3.49 -17.90 -11.15
CA VAL A 236 2.16 -18.23 -11.64
C VAL A 236 1.29 -18.66 -10.48
N LEU A 237 0.19 -17.93 -10.27
CA LEU A 237 -0.86 -18.30 -9.35
C LEU A 237 -1.84 -19.26 -10.01
N ASN A 238 -1.97 -20.44 -9.44
CA ASN A 238 -2.92 -21.47 -9.83
C ASN A 238 -4.03 -21.54 -8.78
N LEU A 239 -5.28 -21.36 -9.21
CA LEU A 239 -6.46 -21.46 -8.37
C LEU A 239 -7.42 -22.49 -8.97
N LEU A 240 -7.76 -23.54 -8.24
CA LEU A 240 -8.81 -24.46 -8.66
C LEU A 240 -10.14 -24.06 -8.02
N PHE A 241 -11.16 -23.86 -8.84
CA PHE A 241 -12.53 -23.63 -8.40
C PHE A 241 -13.43 -24.80 -8.78
N VAL A 242 -14.43 -25.10 -7.93
CA VAL A 242 -15.39 -26.19 -8.15
C VAL A 242 -16.83 -25.72 -7.96
N GLY A 243 -17.77 -26.30 -8.71
CA GLY A 243 -19.21 -26.07 -8.59
C GLY A 243 -19.70 -24.69 -9.03
N GLN A 244 -21.01 -24.46 -8.89
CA GLN A 244 -21.68 -23.18 -9.09
C GLN A 244 -22.59 -22.87 -7.87
N PRO A 245 -22.33 -21.81 -7.08
CA PRO A 245 -21.26 -20.83 -7.26
C PRO A 245 -19.86 -21.45 -7.12
N SER A 246 -18.90 -20.85 -7.81
CA SER A 246 -17.50 -21.29 -7.91
C SER A 246 -16.81 -21.11 -6.57
N ARG A 247 -16.38 -22.21 -5.96
CA ARG A 247 -15.70 -22.21 -4.65
C ARG A 247 -14.24 -22.54 -4.81
N LEU A 248 -13.36 -21.74 -4.21
CA LEU A 248 -11.92 -21.99 -4.21
C LEU A 248 -11.63 -23.30 -3.47
N ALA A 249 -11.01 -24.23 -4.19
CA ALA A 249 -10.66 -25.57 -3.73
C ALA A 249 -9.16 -25.76 -3.57
N TYR A 250 -8.36 -25.15 -4.44
CA TYR A 250 -6.91 -25.25 -4.41
C TYR A 250 -6.28 -23.90 -4.70
N LEU A 251 -5.14 -23.62 -4.07
CA LEU A 251 -4.32 -22.46 -4.33
C LEU A 251 -2.86 -22.88 -4.29
N PHE A 252 -2.09 -22.44 -5.30
CA PHE A 252 -0.66 -22.69 -5.36
C PHE A 252 0.05 -21.63 -6.20
N ILE A 253 1.11 -21.04 -5.65
CA ILE A 253 1.97 -20.08 -6.36
C ILE A 253 3.22 -20.81 -6.82
N GLN A 254 3.52 -20.73 -8.11
CA GLN A 254 4.60 -21.46 -8.74
C GLN A 254 5.60 -20.48 -9.37
N PRO A 255 6.83 -20.35 -8.85
CA PRO A 255 7.89 -19.59 -9.51
C PRO A 255 8.07 -19.99 -10.99
N LEU A 256 8.24 -19.00 -11.86
CA LEU A 256 8.40 -19.15 -13.31
C LEU A 256 9.65 -19.95 -13.68
N ASN A 257 10.74 -19.78 -12.93
CA ASN A 257 11.99 -20.51 -13.14
C ASN A 257 11.82 -22.04 -13.11
N ASN A 258 10.91 -22.55 -12.26
CA ASN A 258 10.60 -23.97 -12.19
C ASN A 258 9.74 -24.47 -13.37
N LEU A 259 9.23 -23.56 -14.21
CA LEU A 259 8.44 -23.89 -15.40
C LEU A 259 9.31 -23.93 -16.67
N GLU A 260 10.57 -23.52 -16.59
CA GLU A 260 11.51 -23.50 -17.72
C GLU A 260 11.91 -24.91 -18.16
N HIS A 261 12.09 -25.81 -17.20
CA HIS A 261 12.62 -27.15 -17.41
C HIS A 261 11.49 -28.18 -17.55
N GLU A 262 11.53 -28.98 -18.62
CA GLU A 262 10.48 -29.96 -18.93
C GLU A 262 10.22 -30.97 -17.80
N GLN A 263 11.26 -31.33 -17.03
CA GLN A 263 11.15 -32.24 -15.88
C GLN A 263 10.33 -31.63 -14.74
N GLU A 264 10.63 -30.39 -14.36
CA GLU A 264 9.93 -29.69 -13.28
C GLU A 264 8.50 -29.34 -13.69
N LEU A 265 8.33 -28.90 -14.94
CA LEU A 265 7.04 -28.69 -15.56
C LEU A 265 6.18 -29.97 -15.57
N ALA A 266 6.77 -31.16 -15.79
CA ALA A 266 6.06 -32.43 -15.68
C ALA A 266 5.65 -32.76 -14.23
N ILE A 267 6.49 -32.44 -13.24
CA ILE A 267 6.16 -32.62 -11.81
C ILE A 267 4.95 -31.75 -11.44
N ILE A 268 4.98 -30.48 -11.84
CA ILE A 268 3.92 -29.50 -11.54
C ILE A 268 2.62 -29.90 -12.25
N SER A 269 2.70 -30.30 -13.52
CA SER A 269 1.53 -30.77 -14.27
C SER A 269 0.90 -32.01 -13.65
N ASN A 270 1.71 -32.99 -13.23
CA ASN A 270 1.23 -34.17 -12.50
C ASN A 270 0.56 -33.79 -11.18
N GLN A 271 1.16 -32.88 -10.40
CA GLN A 271 0.57 -32.39 -9.16
C GLN A 271 -0.79 -31.73 -9.39
N LEU A 272 -0.90 -30.88 -10.42
CA LEU A 272 -2.17 -30.25 -10.78
C LEU A 272 -3.18 -31.28 -11.28
N SER A 273 -2.75 -32.32 -11.99
CA SER A 273 -3.61 -33.42 -12.42
C SER A 273 -4.15 -34.22 -11.24
N GLU A 274 -3.33 -34.54 -10.24
CA GLU A 274 -3.77 -35.23 -9.03
C GLU A 274 -4.82 -34.42 -8.28
N VAL A 275 -4.60 -33.10 -8.14
CA VAL A 275 -5.55 -32.19 -7.49
C VAL A 275 -6.83 -32.05 -8.31
N PHE A 276 -6.70 -31.84 -9.62
CA PHE A 276 -7.83 -31.66 -10.53
C PHE A 276 -8.71 -32.91 -10.60
N HIS A 277 -8.13 -34.12 -10.54
CA HIS A 277 -8.88 -35.37 -10.56
C HIS A 277 -9.24 -35.90 -9.16
N ASN A 278 -8.90 -35.16 -8.09
CA ASN A 278 -9.20 -35.59 -6.74
C ASN A 278 -10.72 -35.78 -6.55
N PRO A 279 -11.20 -36.99 -6.21
CA PRO A 279 -12.62 -37.29 -6.07
C PRO A 279 -13.23 -36.66 -4.80
N GLY A 280 -12.40 -36.27 -3.82
CA GLY A 280 -12.82 -35.51 -2.64
C GLY A 280 -13.23 -34.07 -2.96
N LEU A 281 -12.78 -33.53 -4.10
CA LEU A 281 -13.21 -32.24 -4.62
C LEU A 281 -14.48 -32.41 -5.45
N SER A 282 -15.61 -32.06 -4.86
CA SER A 282 -16.94 -32.20 -5.47
C SER A 282 -17.70 -30.88 -5.41
N GLN A 283 -18.82 -30.79 -6.14
CA GLN A 283 -19.68 -29.60 -6.21
C GLN A 283 -20.09 -29.03 -4.83
N GLY A 284 -20.12 -29.88 -3.78
CA GLY A 284 -20.48 -29.49 -2.42
C GLY A 284 -19.33 -29.25 -1.45
N ASN A 285 -18.10 -29.68 -1.78
CA ASN A 285 -16.94 -29.62 -0.88
C ASN A 285 -15.73 -29.07 -1.62
N SER A 286 -15.29 -27.86 -1.26
CA SER A 286 -14.10 -27.27 -1.84
C SER A 286 -12.82 -27.93 -1.34
N GLY A 287 -12.82 -28.62 -0.19
CA GLY A 287 -11.64 -29.35 0.28
C GLY A 287 -10.39 -28.49 0.54
N ILE A 288 -10.51 -27.16 0.52
CA ILE A 288 -9.36 -26.24 0.59
C ILE A 288 -8.53 -26.43 1.86
N ALA A 289 -9.16 -26.76 3.00
CA ALA A 289 -8.46 -27.12 4.24
C ALA A 289 -7.57 -28.37 4.11
N GLU A 290 -7.96 -29.33 3.26
CA GLU A 290 -7.25 -30.59 3.04
C GLU A 290 -6.07 -30.41 2.08
N LEU A 291 -6.19 -29.49 1.13
CA LEU A 291 -5.15 -29.23 0.13
C LEU A 291 -4.07 -28.23 0.58
N LEU A 292 -4.40 -27.30 1.47
CA LEU A 292 -3.40 -26.47 2.16
C LEU A 292 -2.38 -27.32 2.96
N ASN A 293 -2.73 -28.55 3.33
CA ASN A 293 -1.84 -29.50 4.02
C ASN A 293 -0.77 -30.14 3.12
N GLY A 294 -0.91 -30.07 1.79
CA GLY A 294 0.03 -30.64 0.83
C GLY A 294 1.06 -29.63 0.32
N SER A 295 0.70 -28.34 0.24
CA SER A 295 1.55 -27.29 -0.31
C SER A 295 2.68 -26.90 0.65
N ARG A 296 3.89 -26.78 0.11
CA ARG A 296 5.08 -26.36 0.84
C ARG A 296 4.99 -24.88 1.22
N GLU A 297 4.27 -24.10 0.43
CA GLU A 297 4.01 -22.66 0.51
C GLU A 297 2.91 -22.37 1.55
N ALA A 298 1.88 -23.21 1.60
CA ALA A 298 0.88 -23.21 2.68
C ALA A 298 1.44 -23.74 4.02
N LYS A 299 2.50 -24.56 3.99
CA LYS A 299 3.31 -24.88 5.18
C LYS A 299 4.33 -23.79 5.51
N ALA A 300 4.82 -23.04 4.52
CA ALA A 300 5.71 -21.91 4.73
C ALA A 300 4.97 -20.74 5.40
N LEU A 301 3.66 -20.59 5.13
CA LEU A 301 2.74 -19.78 5.93
C LEU A 301 2.79 -20.13 7.42
N ALA A 302 2.88 -21.43 7.76
CA ALA A 302 3.03 -21.91 9.14
C ALA A 302 4.45 -21.76 9.71
N SER A 303 5.46 -21.46 8.86
CA SER A 303 6.85 -21.26 9.30
C SER A 303 7.31 -19.80 9.34
N LEU A 304 6.47 -18.85 8.90
CA LEU A 304 6.77 -17.41 8.95
C LEU A 304 6.42 -16.75 10.29
N SER A 305 5.69 -17.46 11.14
CA SER A 305 5.69 -17.23 12.59
C SER A 305 6.85 -18.04 13.13
N PHE A 306 7.87 -17.48 13.80
CA PHE A 306 8.65 -18.10 14.91
C PHE A 306 9.99 -17.41 15.24
N ASP A 307 10.32 -16.26 14.65
CA ASP A 307 11.39 -15.37 15.16
C ASP A 307 10.85 -13.94 15.41
N GLN A 308 9.96 -13.80 16.40
CA GLN A 308 9.45 -12.53 16.95
C GLN A 308 9.08 -12.75 18.44
N PRO A 309 9.08 -11.70 19.29
CA PRO A 309 9.50 -11.78 20.70
C PRO A 309 8.58 -12.58 21.64
N GLU A 310 9.10 -12.97 22.82
CA GLU A 310 8.40 -13.71 23.90
C GLU A 310 7.00 -13.23 24.36
N PRO A 311 6.55 -11.96 24.23
CA PRO A 311 5.32 -11.47 24.88
C PRO A 311 3.97 -12.07 24.43
N LEU A 312 3.96 -13.01 23.47
CA LEU A 312 2.73 -13.61 22.93
C LEU A 312 2.66 -15.14 23.09
N ALA A 313 3.62 -15.74 23.79
CA ALA A 313 3.75 -17.20 23.86
C ALA A 313 2.57 -17.86 24.58
N GLU A 314 2.04 -17.24 25.63
CA GLU A 314 0.95 -17.81 26.42
C GLU A 314 -0.40 -17.68 25.70
N ALA A 315 -0.71 -16.55 25.05
CA ALA A 315 -1.91 -16.44 24.22
C ALA A 315 -1.90 -17.49 23.10
N ARG A 316 -0.77 -17.64 22.40
CA ARG A 316 -0.62 -18.66 21.34
C ARG A 316 -0.87 -20.06 21.88
N ARG A 317 -0.26 -20.43 23.00
CA ARG A 317 -0.47 -21.74 23.65
C ARG A 317 -1.94 -21.97 24.02
N LEU A 318 -2.62 -20.96 24.54
CA LEU A 318 -4.05 -21.05 24.89
C LEU A 318 -4.95 -21.13 23.65
N ILE A 319 -4.62 -20.39 22.58
CA ILE A 319 -5.32 -20.46 21.28
C ILE A 319 -5.16 -21.85 20.67
N GLU A 320 -3.95 -22.40 20.64
CA GLU A 320 -3.67 -23.77 20.21
C GLU A 320 -4.53 -24.76 20.99
N GLN A 321 -4.52 -24.68 22.33
CA GLN A 321 -5.36 -25.55 23.17
C GLN A 321 -6.85 -25.40 22.87
N SER A 322 -7.32 -24.19 22.57
CA SER A 322 -8.70 -23.97 22.17
C SER A 322 -9.02 -24.60 20.81
N ILE A 323 -8.12 -24.48 19.83
CA ILE A 323 -8.26 -25.12 18.52
C ILE A 323 -8.31 -26.64 18.69
N GLU A 324 -7.41 -27.22 19.47
CA GLU A 324 -7.37 -28.65 19.78
C GLU A 324 -8.68 -29.13 20.42
N LYS A 325 -9.18 -28.39 21.42
CA LYS A 325 -10.36 -28.77 22.20
C LYS A 325 -11.68 -28.57 21.46
N ASN A 326 -11.78 -27.52 20.65
CA ASN A 326 -13.03 -27.05 20.05
C ASN A 326 -13.12 -27.31 18.54
N SER A 327 -12.35 -28.26 18.03
CA SER A 327 -12.45 -28.74 16.65
C SER A 327 -13.15 -30.09 16.61
N LEU A 328 -14.18 -30.20 15.78
CA LEU A 328 -15.02 -31.40 15.63
C LEU A 328 -14.32 -32.51 14.83
N ASN A 329 -13.34 -32.15 14.01
CA ASN A 329 -12.54 -33.07 13.20
C ASN A 329 -11.19 -32.44 12.80
N GLU A 330 -10.29 -33.25 12.26
CA GLU A 330 -8.96 -32.83 11.82
C GLU A 330 -8.97 -31.76 10.72
N GLN A 331 -10.00 -31.72 9.87
CA GLN A 331 -10.08 -30.70 8.81
C GLN A 331 -10.44 -29.32 9.38
N GLN A 332 -11.37 -29.26 10.35
CA GLN A 332 -11.73 -28.02 11.03
C GLN A 332 -10.56 -27.49 11.87
N LYS A 333 -9.83 -28.39 12.54
CA LYS A 333 -8.61 -28.06 13.27
C LYS A 333 -7.59 -27.38 12.37
N LYS A 334 -7.30 -27.97 11.20
CA LYS A 334 -6.37 -27.40 10.21
C LYS A 334 -6.82 -26.04 9.67
N ALA A 335 -8.10 -25.90 9.32
CA ALA A 335 -8.64 -24.64 8.80
C ALA A 335 -8.46 -23.48 9.80
N LYS A 336 -8.65 -23.75 11.10
CA LYS A 336 -8.43 -22.78 12.17
C LYS A 336 -6.96 -22.38 12.30
N TYR A 337 -6.03 -23.33 12.20
CA TYR A 337 -4.59 -23.03 12.21
C TYR A 337 -4.18 -22.15 11.03
N TYR A 338 -4.58 -22.48 9.81
CA TYR A 338 -4.24 -21.65 8.64
C TYR A 338 -4.81 -20.23 8.72
N PHE A 339 -6.04 -20.10 9.22
CA PHE A 339 -6.63 -18.78 9.45
C PHE A 339 -5.80 -17.97 10.45
N MET A 340 -5.31 -18.60 11.53
CA MET A 340 -4.46 -17.93 12.51
C MET A 340 -3.12 -17.50 11.95
N ASP A 341 -2.42 -18.38 11.24
CA ASP A 341 -1.10 -18.06 10.68
C ASP A 341 -1.21 -16.92 9.66
N ALA A 342 -2.24 -16.96 8.80
CA ALA A 342 -2.48 -15.90 7.82
C ALA A 342 -2.90 -14.58 8.49
N LEU A 343 -3.75 -14.65 9.51
CA LEU A 343 -4.15 -13.47 10.29
C LEU A 343 -2.94 -12.83 10.98
N TYR A 344 -2.08 -13.62 11.63
CA TYR A 344 -0.87 -13.10 12.28
C TYR A 344 0.18 -12.56 11.31
N SER A 345 0.27 -13.13 10.11
CA SER A 345 1.18 -12.62 9.08
C SER A 345 0.70 -11.28 8.51
N PHE A 346 -0.62 -11.11 8.39
CA PHE A 346 -1.24 -9.91 7.86
C PHE A 346 -1.32 -8.80 8.91
N TYR A 347 -1.77 -9.14 10.11
CA TYR A 347 -1.82 -8.25 11.26
C TYR A 347 -0.43 -8.24 11.90
N ARG A 348 0.42 -7.25 11.61
CA ARG A 348 1.72 -7.09 12.29
C ARG A 348 1.49 -6.80 13.78
N ILE A 349 1.29 -7.86 14.56
CA ILE A 349 0.86 -7.79 15.96
C ILE A 349 2.04 -7.38 16.83
N GLU A 350 2.25 -6.08 16.99
CA GLU A 350 3.33 -5.58 17.86
C GLU A 350 2.83 -5.16 19.25
N TYR A 351 1.51 -5.12 19.53
CA TYR A 351 1.01 -4.45 20.74
C TYR A 351 -0.29 -5.02 21.36
N PHE A 352 -0.40 -6.32 21.62
CA PHE A 352 -1.53 -6.86 22.40
C PHE A 352 -1.12 -7.53 23.72
N ASP A 353 -1.95 -7.33 24.74
CA ASP A 353 -1.99 -8.14 25.97
C ASP A 353 -2.46 -9.57 25.65
N ASP A 354 -1.70 -10.57 26.12
CA ASP A 354 -1.91 -12.00 25.87
C ASP A 354 -3.36 -12.44 26.12
N GLN A 355 -3.96 -12.00 27.24
CA GLN A 355 -5.33 -12.42 27.59
C GLN A 355 -6.37 -11.90 26.61
N ARG A 356 -6.18 -10.68 26.10
CA ARG A 356 -7.13 -10.02 25.19
C ARG A 356 -7.04 -10.58 23.80
N LEU A 357 -5.81 -10.81 23.32
CA LEU A 357 -5.57 -11.48 22.05
C LEU A 357 -6.23 -12.87 22.07
N TYR A 358 -6.04 -13.64 23.14
CA TYR A 358 -6.70 -14.93 23.32
C TYR A 358 -8.22 -14.84 23.22
N LEU A 359 -8.87 -13.91 23.94
CA LEU A 359 -10.33 -13.79 23.93
C LEU A 359 -10.88 -13.41 22.54
N GLY A 360 -10.30 -12.39 21.89
CA GLY A 360 -10.73 -11.91 20.58
C GLY A 360 -10.54 -12.99 19.51
N VAL A 361 -9.36 -13.60 19.47
CA VAL A 361 -9.07 -14.71 18.55
C VAL A 361 -9.99 -15.89 18.81
N ASN A 362 -10.21 -16.28 20.07
CA ASN A 362 -11.07 -17.41 20.39
C ASN A 362 -12.53 -17.15 20.01
N HIS A 363 -13.00 -15.90 20.12
CA HIS A 363 -14.30 -15.50 19.58
C HIS A 363 -14.36 -15.75 18.07
N LEU A 364 -13.37 -15.26 17.31
CA LEU A 364 -13.30 -15.49 15.86
C LEU A 364 -13.28 -16.99 15.51
N LEU A 365 -12.51 -17.80 16.25
CA LEU A 365 -12.40 -19.26 16.09
C LEU A 365 -13.67 -20.04 16.45
N SER A 366 -14.64 -19.40 17.10
CA SER A 366 -15.95 -19.99 17.39
C SER A 366 -17.04 -19.56 16.41
N LYS A 367 -16.81 -18.47 15.67
CA LYS A 367 -17.83 -17.75 14.92
C LYS A 367 -18.11 -18.36 13.56
N TYR A 368 -17.07 -18.82 12.87
CA TYR A 368 -17.18 -19.27 11.49
C TYR A 368 -17.18 -20.78 11.36
N ASN A 369 -17.70 -21.27 10.24
CA ASN A 369 -17.58 -22.67 9.85
C ASN A 369 -16.21 -22.94 9.21
N GLN A 370 -15.87 -24.22 9.03
CA GLN A 370 -14.60 -24.66 8.44
C GLN A 370 -14.31 -24.05 7.05
N SER A 371 -15.34 -23.94 6.21
CA SER A 371 -15.19 -23.38 4.85
C SER A 371 -14.80 -21.91 4.92
N SER A 372 -15.48 -21.13 5.76
CA SER A 372 -15.20 -19.70 5.96
C SER A 372 -13.78 -19.45 6.48
N TYR A 373 -13.27 -20.22 7.45
CA TYR A 373 -11.87 -20.08 7.90
C TYR A 373 -10.87 -20.27 6.77
N SER A 374 -11.11 -21.28 5.92
CA SER A 374 -10.20 -21.59 4.82
C SER A 374 -10.24 -20.53 3.72
N VAL A 375 -11.42 -19.97 3.43
CA VAL A 375 -11.59 -18.85 2.49
C VAL A 375 -10.91 -17.60 3.02
N MET A 376 -11.06 -17.26 4.30
CA MET A 376 -10.38 -16.14 4.93
C MET A 376 -8.85 -16.32 4.92
N ALA A 377 -8.36 -17.51 5.25
CA ALA A 377 -6.93 -17.82 5.18
C ALA A 377 -6.38 -17.63 3.75
N ALA A 378 -7.12 -18.12 2.74
CA ALA A 378 -6.76 -17.92 1.34
C ALA A 378 -6.81 -16.43 0.93
N ALA A 379 -7.79 -15.67 1.39
CA ALA A 379 -7.90 -14.24 1.12
C ALA A 379 -6.71 -13.47 1.73
N PHE A 380 -6.36 -13.69 3.00
CA PHE A 380 -5.18 -13.09 3.62
C PHE A 380 -3.89 -13.50 2.91
N TYR A 381 -3.77 -14.78 2.52
CA TYR A 381 -2.62 -15.24 1.75
C TYR A 381 -2.50 -14.49 0.42
N LEU A 382 -3.59 -14.37 -0.32
CA LEU A 382 -3.63 -13.67 -1.60
C LEU A 382 -3.41 -12.17 -1.46
N ALA A 383 -3.95 -11.54 -0.42
CA ALA A 383 -3.76 -10.13 -0.14
C ALA A 383 -2.31 -9.83 0.20
N ASN A 384 -1.67 -10.70 1.01
CA ASN A 384 -0.23 -10.65 1.17
C ASN A 384 0.40 -10.80 -0.22
N HIS A 385 0.06 -11.83 -1.01
CA HIS A 385 0.60 -12.15 -2.35
C HIS A 385 0.12 -11.31 -3.54
N ASP A 386 -0.08 -10.02 -3.32
CA ASP A 386 -0.28 -9.01 -4.38
C ASP A 386 -1.53 -9.28 -5.26
N SER A 387 -2.43 -10.10 -4.74
CA SER A 387 -3.67 -10.53 -5.39
C SER A 387 -4.88 -10.07 -4.57
N VAL A 388 -4.80 -8.84 -4.03
CA VAL A 388 -5.82 -8.20 -3.18
C VAL A 388 -7.21 -8.18 -3.85
N ALA A 389 -7.29 -7.94 -5.16
CA ALA A 389 -8.56 -7.93 -5.88
C ALA A 389 -9.27 -9.30 -5.90
N ILE A 390 -8.51 -10.41 -5.92
CA ILE A 390 -9.06 -11.77 -5.80
C ILE A 390 -9.42 -12.05 -4.34
N ALA A 391 -8.56 -11.64 -3.40
CA ALA A 391 -8.82 -11.74 -1.97
C ALA A 391 -10.14 -11.05 -1.58
N PHE A 392 -10.41 -9.85 -2.13
CA PHE A 392 -11.63 -9.10 -1.89
C PHE A 392 -12.87 -9.88 -2.34
N GLN A 393 -12.85 -10.40 -3.57
CA GLN A 393 -13.96 -11.21 -4.12
C GLN A 393 -14.22 -12.48 -3.31
N LEU A 394 -13.17 -13.15 -2.81
CA LEU A 394 -13.34 -14.32 -1.93
C LEU A 394 -14.09 -13.98 -0.63
N LEU A 395 -13.93 -12.76 -0.12
CA LEU A 395 -14.60 -12.29 1.09
C LEU A 395 -16.03 -11.79 0.83
N GLU A 396 -16.38 -11.37 -0.39
CA GLU A 396 -17.74 -10.91 -0.74
C GLU A 396 -18.80 -12.00 -0.55
N ASP A 397 -18.45 -13.25 -0.85
CA ASP A 397 -19.34 -14.40 -0.75
C ASP A 397 -19.50 -14.94 0.69
N LEU A 398 -18.77 -14.38 1.66
CA LEU A 398 -18.93 -14.71 3.07
C LEU A 398 -20.05 -13.91 3.73
N ASP A 399 -20.58 -14.41 4.85
CA ASP A 399 -21.52 -13.69 5.68
C ASP A 399 -20.91 -12.35 6.12
N GLN A 400 -21.49 -11.26 5.62
CA GLN A 400 -20.95 -9.91 5.78
C GLN A 400 -21.16 -9.40 7.20
N ASP A 401 -20.19 -9.66 8.07
CA ASP A 401 -20.16 -9.20 9.45
C ASP A 401 -19.12 -8.06 9.67
N PRO A 402 -19.04 -7.47 10.87
CA PRO A 402 -18.09 -6.39 11.15
C PRO A 402 -16.62 -6.78 10.92
N PHE A 403 -16.22 -8.02 11.17
CA PHE A 403 -14.85 -8.48 10.96
C PHE A 403 -14.52 -8.58 9.48
N ILE A 404 -15.40 -9.18 8.66
CA ILE A 404 -15.20 -9.23 7.21
C ILE A 404 -15.16 -7.82 6.60
N THR A 405 -16.06 -6.93 7.04
CA THR A 405 -16.09 -5.53 6.59
C THR A 405 -14.80 -4.80 6.96
N PHE A 406 -14.25 -5.05 8.14
CA PHE A 406 -12.99 -4.48 8.58
C PHE A 406 -11.80 -4.95 7.74
N ILE A 407 -11.71 -6.25 7.45
CA ILE A 407 -10.64 -6.79 6.58
C ILE A 407 -10.68 -6.18 5.18
N GLN A 408 -11.88 -6.01 4.61
CA GLN A 408 -12.05 -5.30 3.34
C GLN A 408 -11.52 -3.87 3.40
N GLY A 409 -11.73 -3.16 4.51
CA GLY A 409 -11.15 -1.84 4.74
C GLY A 409 -9.63 -1.86 4.79
N LEU A 410 -9.02 -2.84 5.46
CA LEU A 410 -7.56 -3.01 5.48
C LEU A 410 -6.99 -3.30 4.08
N PHE A 411 -7.67 -4.11 3.27
CA PHE A 411 -7.25 -4.38 1.90
C PHE A 411 -7.23 -3.12 1.04
N HIS A 412 -8.17 -2.20 1.23
CA HIS A 412 -8.13 -0.90 0.56
C HIS A 412 -6.94 -0.05 1.03
N LEU A 413 -6.56 -0.09 2.32
CA LEU A 413 -5.34 0.60 2.78
C LEU A 413 -4.08 0.03 2.13
N GLU A 414 -3.98 -1.29 1.96
CA GLU A 414 -2.85 -1.94 1.24
C GLU A 414 -2.79 -1.54 -0.25
N LEU A 415 -3.90 -1.04 -0.82
CA LEU A 415 -3.99 -0.54 -2.19
C LEU A 415 -3.83 0.99 -2.27
N ASP A 416 -3.50 1.67 -1.17
CA ASP A 416 -3.48 3.14 -1.07
C ASP A 416 -4.85 3.80 -1.39
N GLU A 417 -5.96 3.08 -1.17
CA GLU A 417 -7.32 3.53 -1.44
C GLU A 417 -8.01 4.06 -0.16
N ASP A 418 -7.61 5.25 0.28
CA ASP A 418 -8.03 5.86 1.57
C ASP A 418 -9.56 6.00 1.72
N LEU A 419 -10.25 6.49 0.68
CA LEU A 419 -11.70 6.74 0.74
C LEU A 419 -12.52 5.43 0.76
N PRO A 420 -12.26 4.45 -0.12
CA PRO A 420 -12.85 3.11 0.00
C PRO A 420 -12.59 2.44 1.35
N ALA A 421 -11.37 2.56 1.89
CA ALA A 421 -11.04 2.04 3.22
C ALA A 421 -11.91 2.66 4.31
N LEU A 422 -11.98 4.00 4.34
CA LEU A 422 -12.81 4.75 5.27
C LEU A 422 -14.29 4.33 5.20
N ASN A 423 -14.86 4.15 4.01
CA ASN A 423 -16.24 3.72 3.85
C ASN A 423 -16.51 2.33 4.47
N HIS A 424 -15.54 1.42 4.36
CA HIS A 424 -15.62 0.10 5.00
C HIS A 424 -15.53 0.22 6.52
N PHE A 425 -14.58 1.00 7.05
CA PHE A 425 -14.46 1.20 8.49
C PHE A 425 -15.70 1.88 9.09
N GLU A 426 -16.28 2.86 8.39
CA GLU A 426 -17.55 3.51 8.77
C GLU A 426 -18.70 2.49 8.82
N LYS A 427 -18.80 1.63 7.80
CA LYS A 427 -19.80 0.55 7.75
C LYS A 427 -19.61 -0.46 8.89
N GLY A 428 -18.36 -0.84 9.18
CA GLY A 428 -18.02 -1.72 10.30
C GLY A 428 -18.42 -1.11 11.64
N TYR A 429 -18.10 0.17 11.84
CA TYR A 429 -18.37 0.91 13.06
C TYR A 429 -19.88 1.07 13.32
N ASN A 430 -20.65 1.36 12.26
CA ASN A 430 -22.10 1.47 12.36
C ASN A 430 -22.79 0.14 12.66
N ARG A 431 -22.15 -1.00 12.33
CA ARG A 431 -22.66 -2.35 12.62
C ARG A 431 -22.31 -2.79 14.04
N ASP A 432 -21.08 -2.53 14.48
CA ASP A 432 -20.60 -2.88 15.81
C ASP A 432 -19.57 -1.86 16.31
N LYS A 433 -20.01 -0.97 17.20
CA LYS A 433 -19.16 0.06 17.79
C LYS A 433 -18.16 -0.50 18.80
N ASN A 434 -18.44 -1.68 19.35
CA ASN A 434 -17.58 -2.34 20.31
C ASN A 434 -16.45 -3.12 19.63
N PHE A 435 -16.43 -3.16 18.30
CA PHE A 435 -15.31 -3.72 17.57
C PHE A 435 -14.17 -2.70 17.49
N GLU A 436 -13.38 -2.66 18.56
CA GLU A 436 -12.38 -1.62 18.80
C GLU A 436 -11.31 -1.50 17.71
N ASP A 437 -10.86 -2.59 17.10
CA ASP A 437 -9.91 -2.54 15.98
C ASP A 437 -10.48 -1.71 14.82
N ASN A 438 -11.69 -2.04 14.37
CA ASN A 438 -12.36 -1.28 13.33
C ASN A 438 -12.63 0.17 13.77
N THR A 439 -13.04 0.38 15.03
CA THR A 439 -13.25 1.72 15.59
C THR A 439 -11.98 2.56 15.52
N TYR A 440 -10.83 2.00 15.90
CA TYR A 440 -9.53 2.67 15.79
C TYR A 440 -9.25 3.11 14.35
N PHE A 441 -9.35 2.19 13.38
CA PHE A 441 -9.10 2.50 11.97
C PHE A 441 -10.10 3.50 11.40
N TYR A 442 -11.37 3.41 11.78
CA TYR A 442 -12.40 4.39 11.39
C TYR A 442 -12.04 5.79 11.88
N LEU A 443 -11.79 5.95 13.19
CA LEU A 443 -11.50 7.25 13.79
C LEU A 443 -10.19 7.83 13.25
N LYS A 444 -9.15 7.00 13.08
CA LYS A 444 -7.89 7.40 12.46
C LYS A 444 -8.09 7.87 11.02
N SER A 445 -8.90 7.15 10.23
CA SER A 445 -9.20 7.51 8.83
C SER A 445 -10.03 8.80 8.73
N LEU A 446 -10.85 9.13 9.73
CA LEU A 446 -11.53 10.44 9.77
C LEU A 446 -10.55 11.60 9.96
N ILE A 447 -9.49 11.41 10.74
CA ILE A 447 -8.43 12.41 10.92
C ILE A 447 -7.67 12.58 9.59
N LEU A 448 -7.12 11.47 9.07
CA LEU A 448 -6.28 11.48 7.87
C LEU A 448 -7.06 11.88 6.60
N GLY A 449 -8.32 11.47 6.49
CA GLY A 449 -9.19 11.71 5.34
C GLY A 449 -9.91 13.06 5.33
N LYS A 450 -9.46 14.03 6.13
CA LYS A 450 -10.02 15.40 6.20
C LYS A 450 -11.49 15.50 6.62
N ARG A 451 -12.08 14.44 7.17
CA ARG A 451 -13.47 14.42 7.68
C ARG A 451 -13.53 14.70 9.19
N ARG A 452 -12.63 15.56 9.69
CA ARG A 452 -12.47 15.87 11.13
C ARG A 452 -13.72 16.46 11.79
N GLN A 453 -14.56 17.15 11.03
CA GLN A 453 -15.83 17.67 11.53
C GLN A 453 -16.78 16.56 11.98
N GLU A 454 -16.68 15.38 11.35
CA GLU A 454 -17.49 14.22 11.71
C GLU A 454 -17.00 13.59 13.01
N LEU A 455 -15.68 13.52 13.20
CA LEU A 455 -15.10 13.15 14.49
C LEU A 455 -15.56 14.13 15.58
N ALA A 456 -15.58 15.44 15.30
CA ALA A 456 -16.07 16.44 16.24
C ALA A 456 -17.54 16.21 16.65
N ALA A 457 -18.38 15.74 15.71
CA ALA A 457 -19.80 15.47 15.96
C ALA A 457 -20.01 14.24 16.86
N ILE A 458 -19.18 13.21 16.73
CA ILE A 458 -19.32 11.96 17.50
C ILE A 458 -18.50 11.94 18.80
N TYR A 459 -17.40 12.69 18.88
CA TYR A 459 -16.46 12.71 20.02
C TYR A 459 -17.14 12.88 21.40
N PRO A 460 -18.15 13.76 21.61
CA PRO A 460 -18.79 13.91 22.90
C PRO A 460 -19.41 12.61 23.46
N GLY A 461 -19.85 11.71 22.57
CA GLY A 461 -20.38 10.40 22.93
C GLY A 461 -19.31 9.32 23.10
N LEU A 462 -18.07 9.56 22.65
CA LEU A 462 -16.99 8.57 22.66
C LEU A 462 -15.97 8.79 23.77
N LYS A 463 -15.79 10.04 24.20
CA LYS A 463 -14.68 10.43 25.09
C LYS A 463 -14.69 9.81 26.49
N ASN A 464 -15.82 9.24 26.92
CA ASN A 464 -15.97 8.58 28.23
C ASN A 464 -16.24 7.07 28.08
N GLU A 465 -16.18 6.55 26.86
CA GLU A 465 -16.30 5.10 26.63
C GLU A 465 -15.03 4.41 27.13
N ASP A 466 -15.21 3.24 27.73
CA ASP A 466 -14.14 2.44 28.31
C ASP A 466 -13.59 1.47 27.26
N TYR A 467 -12.77 2.02 26.35
CA TYR A 467 -12.04 1.21 25.36
C TYR A 467 -10.96 0.39 26.04
N LEU A 468 -10.86 -0.86 25.64
CA LEU A 468 -9.78 -1.75 26.04
C LEU A 468 -8.45 -1.29 25.42
N ALA A 469 -8.44 -0.91 24.14
CA ALA A 469 -7.25 -0.51 23.41
C ALA A 469 -6.91 0.98 23.64
N THR A 470 -5.69 1.24 24.14
CA THR A 470 -5.22 2.60 24.47
C THR A 470 -5.00 3.48 23.24
N ASN A 471 -4.77 2.87 22.09
CA ASN A 471 -4.54 3.55 20.81
C ASN A 471 -5.71 4.46 20.38
N ILE A 472 -6.95 4.12 20.74
CA ILE A 472 -8.14 4.96 20.47
C ILE A 472 -8.05 6.28 21.24
N TYR A 473 -7.57 6.26 22.49
CA TYR A 473 -7.37 7.48 23.25
C TYR A 473 -6.29 8.37 22.64
N TYR A 474 -5.26 7.79 22.01
CA TYR A 474 -4.27 8.58 21.29
C TYR A 474 -4.84 9.23 20.02
N VAL A 475 -5.76 8.59 19.31
CA VAL A 475 -6.49 9.21 18.19
C VAL A 475 -7.26 10.45 18.65
N PHE A 476 -7.95 10.36 19.80
CA PHE A 476 -8.63 11.52 20.38
C PHE A 476 -7.66 12.59 20.87
N TYR A 477 -6.57 12.19 21.51
CA TYR A 477 -5.52 13.11 21.95
C TYR A 477 -4.95 13.89 20.75
N ASP A 478 -4.58 13.21 19.67
CA ASP A 478 -4.03 13.84 18.47
C ASP A 478 -5.04 14.81 17.85
N TRP A 479 -6.31 14.40 17.74
CA TRP A 479 -7.37 15.28 17.26
C TRP A 479 -7.53 16.53 18.15
N LEU A 480 -7.51 16.38 19.48
CA LEU A 480 -7.62 17.51 20.41
C LEU A 480 -6.42 18.45 20.30
N MET A 481 -5.21 17.90 20.16
CA MET A 481 -3.97 18.67 19.98
C MET A 481 -3.98 19.45 18.66
N ILE A 482 -4.38 18.82 17.54
CA ILE A 482 -4.54 19.47 16.23
C ILE A 482 -5.54 20.63 16.30
N ASN A 483 -6.59 20.51 17.12
CA ASN A 483 -7.59 21.56 17.32
C ASN A 483 -7.21 22.58 18.42
N GLY A 484 -6.03 22.46 19.04
CA GLY A 484 -5.59 23.37 20.10
C GLY A 484 -6.35 23.23 21.42
N ASN A 485 -7.05 22.12 21.65
CA ASN A 485 -7.85 21.89 22.85
C ASN A 485 -7.05 21.16 23.94
N TYR A 486 -5.96 21.80 24.37
CA TYR A 486 -5.06 21.28 25.41
C TYR A 486 -5.76 20.95 26.75
N PRO A 487 -6.71 21.75 27.27
CA PRO A 487 -7.38 21.43 28.52
C PRO A 487 -8.15 20.11 28.46
N GLU A 488 -8.83 19.82 27.34
CA GLU A 488 -9.53 18.56 27.15
C GLU A 488 -8.56 17.39 26.90
N ALA A 489 -7.46 17.62 26.15
CA ALA A 489 -6.43 16.61 25.94
C ALA A 489 -5.80 16.15 27.27
N MET A 490 -5.50 17.10 28.16
CA MET A 490 -5.01 16.80 29.51
C MET A 490 -6.04 16.08 30.38
N LYS A 491 -7.33 16.41 30.26
CA LYS A 491 -8.40 15.68 30.97
C LYS A 491 -8.50 14.24 30.47
N LEU A 492 -8.42 14.02 29.16
CA LEU A 492 -8.46 12.70 28.54
C LEU A 492 -7.32 11.82 29.10
N LEU A 493 -6.07 12.30 29.04
CA LEU A 493 -4.92 11.56 29.54
C LEU A 493 -4.97 11.34 31.07
N SER A 494 -5.47 12.33 31.82
CA SER A 494 -5.62 12.19 33.28
C SER A 494 -6.72 11.19 33.66
N HIS A 495 -7.82 11.15 32.88
CA HIS A 495 -8.94 10.24 33.12
C HIS A 495 -8.53 8.78 32.90
N PHE A 496 -7.84 8.52 31.79
CA PHE A 496 -7.40 7.17 31.39
C PHE A 496 -5.97 6.83 31.85
N SER A 497 -5.43 7.57 32.83
CA SER A 497 -4.02 7.46 33.21
C SER A 497 -3.62 6.08 33.72
N LYS A 498 -4.57 5.24 34.15
CA LYS A 498 -4.27 3.91 34.70
C LYS A 498 -4.22 2.86 33.61
N GLU A 499 -4.92 3.12 32.51
CA GLU A 499 -5.08 2.27 31.35
C GLU A 499 -3.96 2.50 30.34
N LEU A 500 -3.38 3.71 30.28
CA LEU A 500 -2.28 4.06 29.37
C LEU A 500 -1.03 3.21 29.65
N ILE A 501 -0.36 2.79 28.57
CA ILE A 501 0.86 2.00 28.64
C ILE A 501 2.07 2.96 28.61
N CYS A 502 3.08 2.68 29.44
CA CYS A 502 4.30 3.47 29.50
C CYS A 502 5.25 3.09 28.37
N ASP A 503 4.94 3.55 27.17
CA ASP A 503 5.63 3.25 25.93
C ASP A 503 6.06 4.53 25.17
N SER A 504 6.59 4.34 23.95
CA SER A 504 7.00 5.43 23.07
C SER A 504 5.86 6.40 22.74
N ASP A 505 4.61 5.93 22.64
CA ASP A 505 3.48 6.80 22.31
C ASP A 505 3.10 7.69 23.49
N LEU A 506 3.01 7.13 24.70
CA LEU A 506 2.77 7.95 25.89
C LEU A 506 3.88 8.97 26.11
N TYR A 507 5.14 8.55 26.04
CA TYR A 507 6.28 9.43 26.27
C TYR A 507 6.37 10.52 25.19
N GLY A 508 6.15 10.16 23.92
CA GLY A 508 6.11 11.13 22.82
C GLY A 508 4.98 12.14 22.96
N ASN A 509 3.79 11.70 23.34
CA ASN A 509 2.63 12.57 23.55
C ASN A 509 2.81 13.49 24.77
N MET A 510 3.35 12.97 25.87
CA MET A 510 3.69 13.80 27.04
C MET A 510 4.78 14.82 26.72
N ALA A 511 5.79 14.46 25.91
CA ALA A 511 6.81 15.40 25.45
C ALA A 511 6.20 16.52 24.59
N LEU A 512 5.37 16.17 23.58
CA LEU A 512 4.71 17.14 22.70
C LEU A 512 3.79 18.09 23.47
N LEU A 513 3.01 17.56 24.42
CA LEU A 513 2.11 18.35 25.25
C LEU A 513 2.87 19.40 26.07
N ASN A 514 3.90 18.97 26.80
CA ASN A 514 4.72 19.85 27.63
C ASN A 514 5.47 20.89 26.77
N ASN A 515 6.02 20.46 25.65
CA ASN A 515 6.75 21.32 24.72
C ASN A 515 5.85 22.42 24.13
N SER A 516 4.64 22.03 23.69
CA SER A 516 3.63 22.96 23.16
C SER A 516 3.18 24.01 24.18
N LEU A 517 3.25 23.69 25.48
CA LEU A 517 2.85 24.56 26.59
C LEU A 517 4.03 25.19 27.34
N LEU A 518 5.21 25.28 26.69
CA LEU A 518 6.44 25.88 27.23
C LEU A 518 6.94 25.27 28.55
N GLN A 519 6.56 24.03 28.89
CA GLN A 519 7.10 23.27 30.03
C GLN A 519 8.33 22.47 29.58
N PHE A 520 9.35 23.15 29.05
CA PHE A 520 10.45 22.50 28.34
C PHE A 520 11.29 21.57 29.21
N GLU A 521 11.55 21.90 30.47
CA GLU A 521 12.27 20.98 31.37
C GLU A 521 11.54 19.65 31.56
N GLN A 522 10.21 19.67 31.57
CA GLN A 522 9.41 18.47 31.68
C GLN A 522 9.30 17.75 30.33
N ALA A 523 9.21 18.50 29.23
CA ALA A 523 9.30 17.94 27.89
C ALA A 523 10.61 17.18 27.67
N ASP A 524 11.75 17.74 28.09
CA ASP A 524 13.08 17.14 27.98
C ASP A 524 13.17 15.81 28.77
N LYS A 525 12.53 15.74 29.95
CA LYS A 525 12.45 14.49 30.72
C LYS A 525 11.68 13.41 29.96
N TRP A 526 10.51 13.75 29.41
CA TRP A 526 9.71 12.81 28.63
C TRP A 526 10.40 12.40 27.33
N GLN A 527 11.04 13.36 26.65
CA GLN A 527 11.87 13.10 25.48
C GLN A 527 13.04 12.15 25.81
N GLY A 528 13.65 12.28 26.99
CA GLY A 528 14.67 11.34 27.46
C GLY A 528 14.14 9.92 27.68
N GLN A 529 12.91 9.76 28.19
CA GLN A 529 12.26 8.45 28.30
C GLN A 529 11.95 7.87 26.91
N LEU A 530 11.43 8.69 26.00
CA LEU A 530 11.19 8.29 24.61
C LEU A 530 12.49 7.83 23.95
N ALA A 531 13.56 8.62 24.04
CA ALA A 531 14.84 8.31 23.40
C ALA A 531 15.51 7.05 23.95
N ALA A 532 15.19 6.64 25.18
CA ALA A 532 15.67 5.38 25.74
C ALA A 532 15.02 4.15 25.09
N ILE A 533 13.83 4.31 24.51
CA ILE A 533 13.09 3.25 23.81
C ILE A 533 13.30 3.36 22.29
N ASP A 534 13.12 4.57 21.75
CA ASP A 534 13.16 4.88 20.32
C ASP A 534 13.78 6.28 20.13
N ASN A 535 15.10 6.32 19.97
CA ASN A 535 15.83 7.56 19.66
C ASN A 535 15.68 8.03 18.21
N ARG A 536 15.08 7.21 17.34
CA ARG A 536 14.76 7.52 15.93
C ARG A 536 13.34 8.07 15.76
N ASN A 537 12.60 8.24 16.85
CA ASN A 537 11.22 8.71 16.81
C ASN A 537 11.09 10.04 16.06
N TRP A 538 10.11 10.12 15.16
CA TRP A 538 9.87 11.29 14.29
C TRP A 538 9.64 12.60 15.06
N ARG A 539 9.23 12.52 16.34
CA ARG A 539 8.99 13.70 17.19
C ARG A 539 10.29 14.37 17.66
N MET A 540 11.43 13.68 17.65
CA MET A 540 12.69 14.19 18.22
C MET A 540 13.17 15.51 17.59
N PRO A 541 13.21 15.65 16.25
CA PRO A 541 13.61 16.91 15.63
C PRO A 541 12.59 18.03 15.87
N TRP A 542 11.30 17.70 15.94
CA TRP A 542 10.24 18.66 16.21
C TRP A 542 10.33 19.26 17.61
N LEU A 543 10.41 18.42 18.64
CA LEU A 543 10.52 18.86 20.03
C LEU A 543 11.71 19.80 20.23
N THR A 544 12.84 19.42 19.65
CA THR A 544 14.09 20.19 19.73
C THR A 544 13.99 21.53 18.99
N TYR A 545 13.37 21.55 17.80
CA TYR A 545 13.15 22.78 17.05
C TYR A 545 12.28 23.77 17.83
N VAL A 546 11.14 23.34 18.35
CA VAL A 546 10.22 24.23 19.07
C VAL A 546 10.87 24.83 20.31
N ARG A 547 11.64 24.03 21.06
CA ARG A 547 12.44 24.51 22.20
C ARG A 547 13.38 25.62 21.78
N MET A 548 14.21 25.36 20.77
CA MET A 548 15.26 26.29 20.34
C MET A 548 14.69 27.51 19.63
N LEU A 549 13.58 27.37 18.91
CA LEU A 549 12.81 28.49 18.36
C LEU A 549 12.29 29.38 19.49
N SER A 550 11.72 28.81 20.55
CA SER A 550 11.18 29.57 21.69
C SER A 550 12.27 30.30 22.46
N ASP A 551 13.42 29.65 22.69
CA ASP A 551 14.57 30.23 23.39
C ASP A 551 15.34 31.27 22.54
N ASN A 552 14.92 31.53 21.30
CA ASN A 552 15.65 32.34 20.32
C ASN A 552 17.10 31.84 20.12
N ASN A 553 17.26 30.52 20.06
CA ASN A 553 18.54 29.84 19.95
C ASN A 553 18.56 28.85 18.76
N LEU A 554 18.09 29.30 17.59
CA LEU A 554 18.05 28.50 16.37
C LEU A 554 19.44 27.98 15.94
N SER A 555 20.53 28.66 16.33
CA SER A 555 21.90 28.18 16.07
C SER A 555 22.23 26.85 16.77
N ALA A 556 21.60 26.57 17.91
CA ALA A 556 21.75 25.29 18.58
C ALA A 556 20.99 24.17 17.83
N TYR A 557 19.92 24.51 17.10
CA TYR A 557 19.12 23.55 16.35
C TYR A 557 19.88 22.97 15.17
N THR A 558 20.53 23.85 14.40
CA THR A 558 21.32 23.45 13.23
C THR A 558 22.44 22.50 13.65
N SER A 559 23.17 22.86 14.71
CA SER A 559 24.24 22.04 15.29
C SER A 559 23.73 20.70 15.85
N TRP A 560 22.57 20.72 16.53
CA TRP A 560 21.95 19.53 17.08
C TRP A 560 21.48 18.58 15.96
N TYR A 561 20.83 19.11 14.94
CA TYR A 561 20.27 18.31 13.85
C TYR A 561 21.38 17.67 13.00
N ASP A 562 22.47 18.38 12.75
CA ASP A 562 23.62 17.80 12.06
C ASP A 562 24.22 16.61 12.82
N ASN A 563 24.30 16.71 14.15
CA ASN A 563 24.75 15.63 15.01
C ASN A 563 23.74 14.46 14.98
N TYR A 564 22.46 14.76 15.16
CA TYR A 564 21.38 13.78 15.13
C TYR A 564 21.35 13.01 13.82
N ARG A 565 21.42 13.71 12.68
CA ARG A 565 21.49 13.11 11.35
C ARG A 565 22.70 12.19 11.22
N LYS A 566 23.91 12.68 11.53
CA LYS A 566 25.15 11.89 11.38
C LYS A 566 25.23 10.66 12.28
N ASN A 567 24.76 10.78 13.52
CA ASN A 567 25.02 9.77 14.55
C ASN A 567 23.83 8.88 14.90
N ILE A 568 22.60 9.32 14.64
CA ILE A 568 21.37 8.57 14.95
C ILE A 568 20.69 8.09 13.67
N LEU A 569 20.55 8.96 12.67
CA LEU A 569 19.90 8.58 11.41
C LEU A 569 20.87 7.86 10.45
N GLY A 570 22.16 8.21 10.48
CA GLY A 570 23.15 7.63 9.59
C GLY A 570 22.97 8.17 8.17
N GLU A 571 22.74 7.28 7.21
CA GLU A 571 22.44 7.69 5.83
C GLU A 571 20.98 8.15 5.67
N ASP A 572 20.07 7.69 6.54
CA ASP A 572 18.64 8.03 6.47
C ASP A 572 18.41 9.53 6.65
N THR A 573 17.86 10.19 5.64
CA THR A 573 17.67 11.65 5.66
C THR A 573 16.21 12.03 5.50
N PHE A 574 15.57 12.56 6.54
CA PHE A 574 14.17 13.00 6.47
C PHE A 574 14.05 14.45 5.97
N ALA A 575 13.12 14.71 5.05
CA ALA A 575 12.89 16.01 4.44
C ALA A 575 12.39 17.06 5.43
N ASP A 576 11.46 16.73 6.32
CA ASP A 576 10.86 17.72 7.24
C ASP A 576 11.86 18.28 8.25
N PRO A 577 12.69 17.44 8.93
CA PRO A 577 13.76 17.94 9.80
C PRO A 577 14.84 18.73 9.05
N LEU A 578 15.11 18.42 7.77
CA LEU A 578 15.97 19.26 6.93
C LEU A 578 15.36 20.63 6.68
N ILE A 579 14.06 20.69 6.33
CA ILE A 579 13.36 21.96 6.12
C ILE A 579 13.42 22.81 7.40
N LEU A 580 13.27 22.21 8.58
CA LEU A 580 13.46 22.91 9.85
C LEU A 580 14.85 23.51 9.99
N SER A 581 15.88 22.72 9.66
CA SER A 581 17.28 23.17 9.74
C SER A 581 17.52 24.34 8.78
N PHE A 582 17.01 24.26 7.55
CA PHE A 582 17.12 25.33 6.57
C PHE A 582 16.39 26.60 6.98
N ILE A 583 15.19 26.49 7.54
CA ILE A 583 14.47 27.66 8.06
C ILE A 583 15.24 28.28 9.25
N ALA A 584 15.82 27.45 10.12
CA ALA A 584 16.64 27.92 11.23
C ALA A 584 17.89 28.67 10.73
N GLN A 585 18.63 28.12 9.77
CA GLN A 585 19.80 28.75 9.14
C GLN A 585 19.41 30.05 8.41
N LEU A 586 18.30 30.06 7.67
CA LEU A 586 17.80 31.26 6.99
C LEU A 586 17.43 32.37 7.97
N ALA A 587 16.83 32.03 9.11
CA ALA A 587 16.55 32.99 10.17
C ALA A 587 17.83 33.60 10.78
N LEU A 588 18.97 32.88 10.73
CA LEU A 588 20.28 33.36 11.15
C LEU A 588 21.04 34.13 10.05
N GLY A 589 20.50 34.21 8.83
CA GLY A 589 21.16 34.84 7.69
C GLY A 589 22.18 33.95 6.97
N GLU A 590 22.17 32.64 7.22
CA GLU A 590 23.14 31.65 6.70
C GLU A 590 22.75 31.12 5.31
N PHE A 591 22.15 31.97 4.46
CA PHE A 591 21.59 31.58 3.15
C PHE A 591 22.60 30.91 2.20
N LYS A 592 23.90 31.18 2.34
CA LYS A 592 24.95 30.53 1.53
C LYS A 592 25.06 29.05 1.85
N GLN A 593 25.09 28.71 3.14
CA GLN A 593 25.15 27.31 3.58
C GLN A 593 23.90 26.56 3.14
N VAL A 594 22.72 27.16 3.32
CA VAL A 594 21.45 26.59 2.88
C VAL A 594 21.45 26.34 1.38
N ASN A 595 21.96 27.28 0.58
CA ASN A 595 22.04 27.13 -0.87
C ASN A 595 22.96 25.97 -1.28
N ASP A 596 24.08 25.78 -0.58
CA ASP A 596 25.02 24.68 -0.85
C ASP A 596 24.44 23.32 -0.41
N GLU A 597 23.64 23.30 0.65
CA GLU A 597 23.01 22.10 1.22
C GLU A 597 21.65 21.76 0.60
N LEU A 598 21.03 22.67 -0.16
CA LEU A 598 19.70 22.47 -0.75
C LEU A 598 19.53 21.15 -1.54
N PRO A 599 20.53 20.64 -2.29
CA PRO A 599 20.43 19.33 -2.93
C PRO A 599 20.12 18.17 -1.96
N LEU A 600 20.49 18.28 -0.67
CA LEU A 600 20.17 17.27 0.35
C LEU A 600 18.66 17.09 0.53
N LEU A 601 17.86 18.16 0.39
CA LEU A 601 16.40 18.07 0.51
C LEU A 601 15.79 17.27 -0.65
N THR A 602 16.40 17.34 -1.83
CA THR A 602 15.98 16.54 -2.99
C THR A 602 16.41 15.08 -2.86
N ALA A 603 17.49 14.81 -2.12
CA ALA A 603 18.05 13.48 -1.91
C ALA A 603 17.46 12.75 -0.67
N ALA A 604 16.56 13.37 0.07
CA ALA A 604 16.09 12.89 1.37
C ALA A 604 15.29 11.56 1.32
N ASP A 605 15.86 10.49 1.91
CA ASP A 605 15.27 9.41 2.77
C ASP A 605 13.77 9.21 2.85
N ALA A 606 13.05 10.19 3.34
CA ALA A 606 11.61 10.09 3.54
C ALA A 606 11.09 11.46 3.96
N SER A 607 9.79 11.54 4.14
CA SER A 607 9.04 12.70 4.55
C SER A 607 7.86 12.24 5.39
N PHE A 608 7.56 12.98 6.44
CA PHE A 608 6.34 12.82 7.22
C PHE A 608 5.15 13.53 6.56
N ASN A 609 5.42 14.47 5.66
CA ASN A 609 4.43 15.24 4.94
C ASN A 609 4.35 14.87 3.45
N SER A 610 3.26 15.31 2.80
CA SER A 610 3.04 15.07 1.37
C SER A 610 4.12 15.73 0.49
N LYS A 611 4.38 15.17 -0.70
CA LYS A 611 5.30 15.76 -1.68
C LYS A 611 4.98 17.23 -1.97
N THR A 612 3.69 17.56 -2.11
CA THR A 612 3.25 18.95 -2.37
C THR A 612 3.69 19.89 -1.26
N PHE A 613 3.66 19.45 0.00
CA PHE A 613 4.20 20.26 1.09
C PHE A 613 5.71 20.50 0.94
N ILE A 614 6.46 19.46 0.60
CA ILE A 614 7.92 19.56 0.40
C ILE A 614 8.26 20.49 -0.77
N GLU A 615 7.50 20.45 -1.86
CA GLU A 615 7.62 21.38 -2.99
C GLU A 615 7.39 22.84 -2.55
N ILE A 616 6.31 23.09 -1.80
CA ILE A 616 5.99 24.42 -1.27
C ILE A 616 7.11 24.91 -0.34
N ALA A 617 7.58 24.07 0.59
CA ALA A 617 8.67 24.40 1.50
C ALA A 617 9.97 24.71 0.76
N THR A 618 10.30 23.92 -0.28
CA THR A 618 11.47 24.15 -1.13
C THR A 618 11.39 25.51 -1.84
N ALA A 619 10.23 25.86 -2.39
CA ALA A 619 10.01 27.15 -3.03
C ALA A 619 10.15 28.32 -2.02
N VAL A 620 9.65 28.15 -0.79
CA VAL A 620 9.83 29.13 0.29
C VAL A 620 11.31 29.33 0.62
N ILE A 621 12.08 28.23 0.78
CA ILE A 621 13.51 28.28 1.07
C ILE A 621 14.27 28.99 -0.05
N GLN A 622 14.04 28.61 -1.30
CA GLN A 622 14.68 29.22 -2.47
C GLN A 622 14.35 30.71 -2.60
N ALA A 623 13.08 31.08 -2.41
CA ALA A 623 12.66 32.48 -2.47
C ALA A 623 13.27 33.31 -1.33
N ASP A 624 13.42 32.76 -0.12
CA ASP A 624 14.07 33.46 0.98
C ASP A 624 15.58 33.62 0.76
N ILE A 625 16.25 32.62 0.16
CA ILE A 625 17.66 32.76 -0.29
C ILE A 625 17.80 33.93 -1.27
N LEU A 626 16.95 34.00 -2.30
CA LEU A 626 16.97 35.08 -3.30
C LEU A 626 16.75 36.45 -2.66
N ARG A 627 15.79 36.55 -1.73
CA ARG A 627 15.53 37.77 -0.97
C ARG A 627 16.77 38.21 -0.18
N GLN A 628 17.44 37.28 0.51
CA GLN A 628 18.65 37.59 1.29
C GLN A 628 19.86 37.94 0.41
N GLN A 629 19.87 37.50 -0.85
CA GLN A 629 20.84 37.93 -1.86
C GLN A 629 20.52 39.31 -2.48
N GLY A 630 19.37 39.90 -2.16
CA GLY A 630 18.89 41.16 -2.75
C GLY A 630 18.36 41.00 -4.17
N GLN A 631 17.91 39.79 -4.55
CA GLN A 631 17.35 39.47 -5.87
C GLN A 631 15.82 39.38 -5.82
N ASP A 632 15.19 40.38 -5.20
CA ASP A 632 13.73 40.46 -5.00
C ASP A 632 12.94 40.33 -6.31
N GLU A 633 13.51 40.78 -7.43
CA GLU A 633 12.91 40.69 -8.76
C GLU A 633 12.72 39.25 -9.27
N LYS A 634 13.43 38.29 -8.69
CA LYS A 634 13.37 36.87 -9.10
C LYS A 634 12.40 36.03 -8.28
N LEU A 635 11.86 36.55 -7.16
CA LEU A 635 10.95 35.80 -6.28
C LEU A 635 9.73 35.28 -7.03
N ALA A 636 9.16 36.09 -7.93
CA ALA A 636 7.99 35.70 -8.72
C ALA A 636 8.23 34.44 -9.57
N GLY A 637 9.45 34.25 -10.07
CA GLY A 637 9.81 33.06 -10.86
C GLY A 637 9.80 31.77 -10.06
N VAL A 638 9.98 31.84 -8.73
CA VAL A 638 9.95 30.67 -7.83
C VAL A 638 8.56 30.47 -7.23
N LEU A 639 7.89 31.55 -6.82
CA LEU A 639 6.64 31.46 -6.06
C LEU A 639 5.41 31.30 -6.95
N ALA A 640 5.30 32.04 -8.06
CA ALA A 640 4.09 32.02 -8.89
C ALA A 640 3.71 30.60 -9.41
N PRO A 641 4.66 29.74 -9.82
CA PRO A 641 4.34 28.36 -10.24
C PRO A 641 3.75 27.48 -9.13
N MET A 642 3.87 27.90 -7.86
CA MET A 642 3.32 27.18 -6.70
C MET A 642 1.95 27.71 -6.27
N GLU A 643 1.47 28.83 -6.81
CA GLU A 643 0.28 29.51 -6.28
C GLU A 643 -0.96 28.63 -6.27
N GLU A 644 -1.27 27.96 -7.39
CA GLU A 644 -2.41 27.04 -7.47
C GLU A 644 -2.30 25.89 -6.45
N ARG A 645 -1.11 25.27 -6.36
CA ARG A 645 -0.82 24.20 -5.40
C ARG A 645 -0.99 24.66 -3.97
N VAL A 646 -0.49 25.85 -3.62
CA VAL A 646 -0.61 26.44 -2.29
C VAL A 646 -2.07 26.75 -1.95
N LEU A 647 -2.84 27.32 -2.89
CA LEU A 647 -4.25 27.63 -2.69
C LEU A 647 -5.13 26.37 -2.56
N ALA A 648 -4.78 25.29 -3.26
CA ALA A 648 -5.42 23.98 -3.14
C ALA A 648 -4.89 23.17 -1.95
N PHE A 649 -3.85 23.64 -1.25
CA PHE A 649 -3.22 22.90 -0.17
C PHE A 649 -4.06 22.95 1.11
N ASP A 650 -4.94 21.97 1.21
CA ASP A 650 -5.91 21.83 2.30
C ASP A 650 -5.43 20.84 3.38
N TRP A 651 -4.14 20.89 3.72
CA TRP A 651 -3.56 20.10 4.82
C TRP A 651 -2.92 21.05 5.83
N ASP A 652 -3.42 21.08 7.05
CA ASP A 652 -3.06 22.11 8.03
C ASP A 652 -2.75 21.54 9.42
N GLU A 653 -2.61 20.22 9.60
CA GLU A 653 -2.62 19.57 10.92
C GLU A 653 -1.49 19.98 11.86
N LEU A 654 -0.38 20.47 11.33
CA LEU A 654 0.78 20.89 12.10
C LEU A 654 0.99 22.40 11.96
N SER A 655 1.25 23.06 13.08
CA SER A 655 1.63 24.49 13.10
C SER A 655 2.87 24.77 12.24
N PHE A 656 3.75 23.78 12.06
CA PHE A 656 4.86 23.88 11.11
C PHE A 656 4.42 24.08 9.65
N ILE A 657 3.36 23.41 9.23
CA ILE A 657 2.82 23.58 7.88
C ILE A 657 2.30 25.01 7.71
N ASN A 658 1.55 25.49 8.70
CA ASN A 658 1.10 26.89 8.75
C ASN A 658 2.27 27.90 8.73
N GLN A 659 3.40 27.58 9.35
CA GLN A 659 4.61 28.40 9.30
C GLN A 659 5.14 28.52 7.87
N VAL A 660 5.21 27.40 7.13
CA VAL A 660 5.68 27.38 5.74
C VAL A 660 4.70 28.14 4.83
N LEU A 661 3.39 27.91 4.96
CA LEU A 661 2.37 28.62 4.17
C LEU A 661 2.36 30.13 4.50
N GLY A 662 2.51 30.49 5.78
CA GLY A 662 2.67 31.88 6.20
C GLY A 662 3.92 32.53 5.62
N SER A 663 5.04 31.79 5.58
CA SER A 663 6.30 32.24 4.96
C SER A 663 6.14 32.45 3.45
N TYR A 664 5.47 31.52 2.76
CA TYR A 664 5.14 31.63 1.34
C TYR A 664 4.39 32.92 1.04
N PHE A 665 3.26 33.16 1.71
CA PHE A 665 2.45 34.35 1.46
C PHE A 665 3.14 35.65 1.92
N THR A 666 4.04 35.58 2.90
CA THR A 666 4.87 36.72 3.28
C THR A 666 5.83 37.10 2.15
N LEU A 667 6.54 36.11 1.57
CA LEU A 667 7.42 36.31 0.42
C LEU A 667 6.64 36.74 -0.83
N TYR A 668 5.42 36.22 -1.02
CA TYR A 668 4.48 36.60 -2.07
C TYR A 668 3.83 37.98 -1.86
N ARG A 669 4.16 38.67 -0.76
CA ARG A 669 3.63 40.00 -0.37
C ARG A 669 2.10 40.01 -0.18
N ASN A 670 1.50 38.87 0.15
CA ASN A 670 0.09 38.74 0.50
C ASN A 670 -0.05 38.52 2.02
N LEU A 671 0.15 39.60 2.79
CA LEU A 671 0.13 39.54 4.26
C LEU A 671 -1.23 39.10 4.82
N THR A 672 -2.33 39.31 4.10
CA THR A 672 -3.66 38.86 4.51
C THR A 672 -3.76 37.34 4.52
N GLN A 673 -3.29 36.68 3.46
CA GLN A 673 -3.26 35.20 3.43
C GLN A 673 -2.22 34.65 4.41
N ALA A 674 -1.05 35.29 4.53
CA ALA A 674 -0.06 34.89 5.53
C ALA A 674 -0.65 34.94 6.96
N GLU A 675 -1.38 36.02 7.30
CA GLU A 675 -2.08 36.16 8.57
C GLU A 675 -3.10 35.04 8.80
N VAL A 676 -3.87 34.63 7.78
CA VAL A 676 -4.84 33.52 7.90
C VAL A 676 -4.14 32.21 8.31
N HIS A 677 -3.07 31.85 7.61
CA HIS A 677 -2.34 30.61 7.91
C HIS A 677 -1.68 30.66 9.30
N LEU A 678 -1.01 31.76 9.65
CA LEU A 678 -0.37 31.87 10.96
C LEU A 678 -1.39 31.92 12.11
N LEU A 679 -2.53 32.59 11.95
CA LEU A 679 -3.61 32.57 12.95
C LEU A 679 -4.11 31.16 13.23
N ASP A 680 -4.23 30.36 12.18
CA ASP A 680 -4.64 28.97 12.29
C ASP A 680 -3.56 28.12 12.99
N GLY A 681 -2.30 28.21 12.57
CA GLY A 681 -1.20 27.51 13.23
C GLY A 681 -0.98 27.93 14.69
N CYS A 682 -1.31 29.18 15.04
CA CYS A 682 -1.29 29.66 16.43
C CYS A 682 -2.29 28.96 17.33
N LYS A 683 -3.44 28.51 16.79
CA LYS A 683 -4.40 27.71 17.56
C LYS A 683 -3.84 26.32 17.85
N LYS A 684 -3.11 25.75 16.89
CA LYS A 684 -2.60 24.38 16.95
C LYS A 684 -1.39 24.20 17.87
N ASN A 685 -0.52 25.21 17.97
CA ASN A 685 0.65 25.16 18.85
C ASN A 685 1.02 26.55 19.40
N PRO A 686 0.76 26.83 20.70
CA PRO A 686 1.00 28.14 21.27
C PRO A 686 2.50 28.42 21.49
N ALA A 687 3.34 27.41 21.72
CA ALA A 687 4.79 27.61 21.80
C ALA A 687 5.38 28.08 20.45
N ILE A 688 5.01 27.42 19.34
CA ILE A 688 5.43 27.82 17.99
C ILE A 688 4.91 29.23 17.64
N CYS A 689 3.64 29.51 17.94
CA CYS A 689 3.03 30.83 17.74
C CYS A 689 3.85 31.98 18.36
N LEU A 690 4.34 31.75 19.59
CA LEU A 690 5.18 32.71 20.29
C LEU A 690 6.60 32.74 19.72
N GLY A 691 7.12 31.57 19.33
CA GLY A 691 8.45 31.42 18.73
C GLY A 691 8.61 32.10 17.37
N TRP A 692 7.56 32.24 16.57
CA TRP A 692 7.64 32.87 15.23
C TRP A 692 8.15 34.30 15.22
N GLN A 693 8.08 35.03 16.34
CA GLN A 693 8.71 36.36 16.46
C GLN A 693 10.25 36.31 16.28
N ASN A 694 10.84 35.13 16.46
CA ASN A 694 12.27 34.88 16.30
C ASN A 694 12.64 34.48 14.86
N ILE A 695 11.67 34.48 13.93
CA ILE A 695 11.90 34.25 12.49
C ILE A 695 11.79 35.60 11.77
N PRO A 696 12.91 36.22 11.35
CA PRO A 696 12.90 37.54 10.75
C PRO A 696 11.97 37.69 9.55
N LEU A 697 11.84 36.63 8.73
CA LEU A 697 10.95 36.61 7.56
C LEU A 697 9.49 36.90 7.94
N LEU A 698 9.02 36.40 9.09
CA LEU A 698 7.62 36.53 9.50
C LEU A 698 7.31 37.87 10.21
N THR A 699 8.33 38.68 10.52
CA THR A 699 8.19 39.96 11.24
C THR A 699 7.04 40.84 10.71
N PRO A 700 6.85 41.05 9.39
CA PRO A 700 5.79 41.92 8.88
C PRO A 700 4.38 41.44 9.25
N VAL A 701 4.15 40.12 9.32
CA VAL A 701 2.85 39.53 9.62
C VAL A 701 2.65 39.39 11.13
N MET A 702 3.72 39.10 11.88
CA MET A 702 3.64 38.98 13.34
C MET A 702 3.27 40.30 14.05
N GLN A 703 3.42 41.44 13.37
CA GLN A 703 3.05 42.76 13.88
C GLN A 703 1.57 43.13 13.65
N THR A 704 0.78 42.30 12.97
CA THR A 704 -0.65 42.61 12.77
C THR A 704 -1.43 42.49 14.09
N ASP A 705 -2.48 43.31 14.23
CA ASP A 705 -3.33 43.30 15.43
C ASP A 705 -3.91 41.91 15.73
N LYS A 706 -4.28 41.14 14.71
CA LYS A 706 -4.86 39.80 14.92
C LYS A 706 -3.82 38.81 15.43
N LEU A 707 -2.60 38.83 14.89
CA LEU A 707 -1.54 37.93 15.37
C LEU A 707 -1.08 38.30 16.78
N GLN A 708 -0.95 39.59 17.09
CA GLN A 708 -0.64 40.02 18.45
C GLN A 708 -1.72 39.58 19.45
N GLN A 709 -3.00 39.68 19.08
CA GLN A 709 -4.10 39.13 19.89
C GLN A 709 -4.02 37.61 20.02
N ALA A 710 -3.65 36.88 18.96
CA ALA A 710 -3.47 35.43 19.01
C ALA A 710 -2.31 35.04 19.94
N GLN A 711 -1.19 35.77 19.93
CA GLN A 711 -0.07 35.57 20.86
C GLN A 711 -0.48 35.81 22.32
N VAL A 712 -1.30 36.83 22.59
CA VAL A 712 -1.86 37.05 23.93
C VAL A 712 -2.72 35.87 24.38
N LYS A 713 -3.59 35.36 23.49
CA LYS A 713 -4.40 34.16 23.79
C LYS A 713 -3.54 32.91 24.02
N ALA A 714 -2.47 32.74 23.23
CA ALA A 714 -1.52 31.65 23.41
C ALA A 714 -0.85 31.70 24.80
N LYS A 715 -0.40 32.88 25.25
CA LYS A 715 0.15 33.07 26.60
C LYS A 715 -0.86 32.74 27.70
N GLN A 716 -2.10 33.23 27.56
CA GLN A 716 -3.17 32.95 28.52
C GLN A 716 -3.49 31.46 28.62
N LEU A 717 -3.52 30.76 27.48
CA LEU A 717 -3.72 29.31 27.43
C LEU A 717 -2.58 28.57 28.14
N ILE A 718 -1.32 28.94 27.88
CA ILE A 718 -0.15 28.35 28.54
C ILE A 718 -0.20 28.57 30.06
N GLU A 719 -0.45 29.80 30.50
CA GLU A 719 -0.54 30.14 31.93
C GLU A 719 -1.70 29.39 32.60
N GLY A 720 -2.88 29.36 31.98
CA GLY A 720 -4.06 28.67 32.49
C GLY A 720 -3.94 27.14 32.51
N SER A 721 -3.04 26.57 31.70
CA SER A 721 -2.85 25.12 31.62
C SER A 721 -1.82 24.57 32.62
N ARG A 722 -1.00 25.45 33.24
CA ARG A 722 0.17 25.03 34.03
C ARG A 722 -0.18 24.09 35.18
N GLU A 723 -1.14 24.46 36.03
CA GLU A 723 -1.53 23.64 37.18
C GLU A 723 -2.07 22.27 36.77
N GLN A 724 -2.88 22.23 35.71
CA GLN A 724 -3.43 20.97 35.19
C GLN A 724 -2.35 20.07 34.60
N LEU A 725 -1.41 20.67 33.85
CA LEU A 725 -0.29 19.96 33.25
C LEU A 725 0.68 19.41 34.31
N ASP A 726 1.00 20.18 35.35
CA ASP A 726 1.85 19.75 36.46
C ASP A 726 1.24 18.53 37.17
N LYS A 727 -0.06 18.59 37.47
CA LYS A 727 -0.80 17.45 38.07
C LYS A 727 -0.78 16.22 37.17
N LEU A 728 -0.99 16.38 35.86
CA LEU A 728 -0.93 15.27 34.91
C LEU A 728 0.47 14.66 34.85
N ASN A 729 1.51 15.49 34.78
CA ASN A 729 2.89 15.02 34.79
C ASN A 729 3.22 14.20 36.04
N GLU A 730 2.81 14.68 37.22
CA GLU A 730 2.98 13.94 38.48
C GLU A 730 2.25 12.59 38.44
N GLN A 731 0.99 12.59 38.00
CA GLN A 731 0.15 11.40 37.90
C GLN A 731 0.77 10.33 36.99
N ILE A 732 1.15 10.69 35.76
CA ILE A 732 1.75 9.75 34.80
C ILE A 732 3.15 9.32 35.25
N THR A 733 3.94 10.22 35.82
CA THR A 733 5.27 9.87 36.36
C THR A 733 5.16 8.82 37.47
N GLN A 734 4.18 8.95 38.38
CA GLN A 734 3.97 7.98 39.44
C GLN A 734 3.55 6.62 38.87
N GLN A 735 2.67 6.61 37.88
CA GLN A 735 2.20 5.39 37.23
C GLN A 735 3.37 4.66 36.52
N CYS A 736 4.16 5.35 35.70
CA CYS A 736 5.25 4.71 34.97
C CYS A 736 6.42 4.26 35.85
N LYS A 737 6.62 4.88 37.02
CA LYS A 737 7.59 4.38 38.02
C LYS A 737 7.18 3.06 38.68
N VAL A 738 5.89 2.74 38.70
CA VAL A 738 5.36 1.50 39.30
C VAL A 738 5.36 0.34 38.30
N ALA A 739 5.42 0.63 37.00
CA ALA A 739 5.39 -0.35 35.93
C ALA A 739 6.79 -0.90 35.52
N GLY A 740 7.87 -0.23 35.93
CA GLY A 740 9.26 -0.70 35.80
C GLY A 740 9.76 -1.37 37.07
#